data_AF-A0A964AU88-F1
#
_entry.id   AF-A0A964AU88-F1
#
_cell.length_a   1.000
_cell.length_b   1.000
_cell.length_c   1.000
_cell.angle_alpha   90.00
_cell.angle_beta   90.00
_cell.angle_gamma   90.00
#
_symmetry.space_group_name_H-M   'P 1'
#
loop_
_entity.id
_entity.type
_entity.pdbx_description
1 polymer ?
#
loop_
_entity_poly.entity_id
_entity_poly.type
_entity_poly.pdbx_seq_one_letter_code
_entity_poly.pdbx_strand_id
1 'polypeptide(L)'
;EPFFGMGEPAFVALAERIDTIFHAAAWVNFVYPYGRLAPTNVHSTETVLRLAIAALPKPIAVHFVSTLGVIMSTGYGRGRLVRETDPLLHADDLLNGYEQTKYASDKMVWTAFQERGIPGAIYRPGMVSGPSHGTYHKLDEFLPQFLKGCIQLRCWPLVDTTWEIAPIDFVSRAIVHIARKHTNLNQAYFTLHPKPTPVSEYIAWHRRFGYDVRGLPWDTWKRELLSLGTERLRKNALFPFVDFIRALSEEQVYFPPTERARFHAAIADMPYEMPDQLELLERYTRYFVRCGYYENLPSGPRSLKPGEAGLITAADTRGALLDERLRFDPDKVDFSEAYYVLWSDPSTGRSMVVRYVLHNGILEESKVAEVWCGFRDRRDPDQQIAIRQRFPIGRAELHNTPELRLTVGPSGYSDDRIWGTVSGPEGEVSWDLAVDKSDGVRVDRIPEADRYPLFPHFQSNGVRNRLTGTVTVKGRSYPLERQLGSDGHYWNTRHLRGWAWAHCAAFEGDADLVVEGIGTRFNDWAQTTTWITIVWRGQRITSSLVDALYFNRELDAGLTAWGFAVERGDLRFTCHVTAPAEDMNLLVHPLPDDEYLYTHISYSADMRVDIERKAGGRWWKVDSRVARGAASFEVTRKTRNPEVRREFQVVRAR
;
A
#
# COMPACT_ATOMS: atom_id res chain seq x y z
N GLU A 1 -14.07 38.07 -24.61
CA GLU A 1 -14.69 38.90 -25.67
C GLU A 1 -13.59 39.44 -26.59
N PRO A 2 -13.87 39.68 -27.88
CA PRO A 2 -12.94 40.40 -28.75
C PRO A 2 -12.51 41.72 -28.11
N PHE A 3 -11.23 42.08 -28.26
CA PHE A 3 -10.67 43.33 -27.72
C PHE A 3 -10.95 43.54 -26.21
N PHE A 4 -11.06 42.47 -25.42
CA PHE A 4 -11.47 42.52 -24.00
C PHE A 4 -12.83 43.22 -23.73
N GLY A 5 -13.69 43.38 -24.74
CA GLY A 5 -15.00 44.04 -24.60
C GLY A 5 -14.95 45.57 -24.65
N MET A 6 -13.77 46.18 -24.81
CA MET A 6 -13.62 47.66 -24.83
C MET A 6 -13.75 48.28 -26.23
N GLY A 7 -13.79 47.47 -27.29
CA GLY A 7 -13.82 47.92 -28.68
C GLY A 7 -12.42 48.27 -29.22
N GLU A 8 -12.26 48.20 -30.54
CA GLU A 8 -10.96 48.35 -31.21
C GLU A 8 -10.26 49.68 -30.94
N PRO A 9 -10.93 50.86 -30.98
CA PRO A 9 -10.24 52.13 -30.71
C PRO A 9 -9.64 52.22 -29.31
N ALA A 10 -10.36 51.76 -28.28
CA ALA A 10 -9.87 51.75 -26.91
C ALA A 10 -8.74 50.74 -26.71
N PHE A 11 -8.80 49.60 -27.43
CA PHE A 11 -7.78 48.57 -27.40
C PHE A 11 -6.45 49.05 -28.00
N VAL A 12 -6.48 49.73 -29.15
CA VAL A 12 -5.29 50.35 -29.75
C VAL A 12 -4.75 51.47 -28.87
N ALA A 13 -5.61 52.36 -28.36
CA ALA A 13 -5.20 53.42 -27.45
C ALA A 13 -4.58 52.88 -26.14
N LEU A 14 -5.00 51.70 -25.67
CA LEU A 14 -4.36 51.02 -24.55
C LEU A 14 -2.96 50.51 -24.94
N ALA A 15 -2.81 49.90 -26.11
CA ALA A 15 -1.53 49.40 -26.61
C ALA A 15 -0.48 50.51 -26.78
N GLU A 16 -0.89 51.73 -27.15
CA GLU A 16 -0.01 52.90 -27.25
C GLU A 16 0.50 53.42 -25.89
N ARG A 17 -0.16 53.02 -24.79
CA ARG A 17 0.08 53.59 -23.45
C ARG A 17 0.82 52.66 -22.49
N ILE A 18 0.95 51.38 -22.80
CA ILE A 18 1.55 50.38 -21.89
C ILE A 18 2.81 49.78 -22.49
N ASP A 19 3.83 49.58 -21.65
CA ASP A 19 5.11 49.01 -22.08
C ASP A 19 5.26 47.51 -21.76
N THR A 20 4.44 47.00 -20.83
CA THR A 20 4.57 45.62 -20.32
C THR A 20 3.22 45.09 -19.86
N ILE A 21 2.95 43.83 -20.19
CA ILE A 21 1.76 43.09 -19.78
C ILE A 21 2.18 41.90 -18.92
N PHE A 22 1.68 41.82 -17.69
CA PHE A 22 1.75 40.62 -16.87
C PHE A 22 0.43 39.86 -16.99
N HIS A 23 0.40 38.82 -17.84
CA HIS A 23 -0.78 37.99 -18.03
C HIS A 23 -0.78 36.82 -17.05
N ALA A 24 -1.35 37.06 -15.86
CA ALA A 24 -1.48 36.07 -14.79
C ALA A 24 -2.93 35.58 -14.60
N ALA A 25 -3.91 36.23 -15.23
CA ALA A 25 -5.31 35.89 -15.07
C ALA A 25 -5.64 34.59 -15.80
N ALA A 26 -6.25 33.64 -15.09
CA ALA A 26 -6.79 32.41 -15.63
C ALA A 26 -7.96 31.92 -14.79
N TRP A 27 -8.90 31.22 -15.41
CA TRP A 27 -9.88 30.43 -14.70
C TRP A 27 -9.26 29.08 -14.33
N VAL A 28 -8.84 28.97 -13.07
CA VAL A 28 -8.28 27.74 -12.50
C VAL A 28 -9.43 26.88 -12.00
N ASN A 29 -9.73 25.79 -12.71
CA ASN A 29 -10.75 24.83 -12.32
C ASN A 29 -10.33 23.43 -12.78
N PHE A 30 -10.21 22.50 -11.83
CA PHE A 30 -9.73 21.14 -12.10
C PHE A 30 -10.82 20.17 -12.60
N VAL A 31 -12.08 20.62 -12.66
CA VAL A 31 -13.23 19.78 -13.04
C VAL A 31 -13.74 20.13 -14.44
N TYR A 32 -13.70 21.42 -14.82
CA TYR A 32 -14.25 21.86 -16.10
C TYR A 32 -13.39 21.42 -17.29
N PRO A 33 -14.05 21.01 -18.41
CA PRO A 33 -13.34 20.57 -19.61
C PRO A 33 -12.72 21.77 -20.35
N TYR A 34 -11.76 21.48 -21.24
CA TYR A 34 -11.07 22.46 -22.08
C TYR A 34 -12.01 23.49 -22.71
N GLY A 35 -13.07 23.03 -23.39
CA GLY A 35 -13.98 23.92 -24.13
C GLY A 35 -14.66 24.97 -23.26
N ARG A 36 -14.86 24.69 -21.96
CA ARG A 36 -15.46 25.64 -21.02
C ARG A 36 -14.45 26.68 -20.51
N LEU A 37 -13.18 26.32 -20.43
CA LEU A 37 -12.10 27.17 -19.93
C LEU A 37 -11.37 27.93 -21.03
N ALA A 38 -11.39 27.43 -22.28
CA ALA A 38 -10.67 28.00 -23.42
C ALA A 38 -11.01 29.47 -23.72
N PRO A 39 -12.27 29.95 -23.63
CA PRO A 39 -12.57 31.36 -23.81
C PRO A 39 -11.82 32.27 -22.83
N THR A 40 -11.68 31.84 -21.58
CA THR A 40 -11.00 32.62 -20.54
C THR A 40 -9.49 32.43 -20.54
N ASN A 41 -9.00 31.22 -20.83
CA ASN A 41 -7.58 30.91 -20.68
C ASN A 41 -6.80 31.02 -21.99
N VAL A 42 -7.37 30.54 -23.10
CA VAL A 42 -6.70 30.49 -24.42
C VAL A 42 -6.99 31.75 -25.23
N HIS A 43 -8.27 32.10 -25.45
CA HIS A 43 -8.62 33.22 -26.32
C HIS A 43 -8.22 34.58 -25.72
N SER A 44 -8.22 34.69 -24.39
CA SER A 44 -7.69 35.88 -23.70
C SER A 44 -6.18 36.03 -23.91
N THR A 45 -5.44 34.92 -23.87
CA THR A 45 -4.00 34.91 -24.15
C THR A 45 -3.73 35.33 -25.58
N GLU A 46 -4.51 34.83 -26.54
CA GLU A 46 -4.45 35.30 -27.92
C GLU A 46 -4.73 36.81 -28.00
N THR A 47 -5.76 37.29 -27.29
CA THR A 47 -6.12 38.71 -27.25
C THR A 47 -5.01 39.56 -26.62
N VAL A 48 -4.32 39.07 -25.58
CA VAL A 48 -3.13 39.71 -25.00
C VAL A 48 -2.01 39.82 -26.03
N LEU A 49 -1.73 38.75 -26.78
CA LEU A 49 -0.71 38.78 -27.82
C LEU A 49 -1.08 39.74 -28.97
N ARG A 50 -2.38 39.84 -29.31
CA ARG A 50 -2.88 40.85 -30.25
C ARG A 50 -2.70 42.28 -29.72
N LEU A 51 -2.95 42.52 -28.44
CA LEU A 51 -2.72 43.82 -27.80
C LEU A 51 -1.24 44.20 -27.89
N ALA A 52 -0.35 43.23 -27.64
CA ALA A 52 1.09 43.44 -27.64
C ALA A 52 1.66 43.91 -28.98
N ILE A 53 0.92 43.73 -30.07
CA ILE A 53 1.32 44.16 -31.42
C ILE A 53 0.34 45.17 -32.05
N ALA A 54 -0.64 45.68 -31.28
CA ALA A 54 -1.69 46.54 -31.84
C ALA A 54 -1.19 47.96 -32.17
N ALA A 55 -0.12 48.43 -31.52
CA ALA A 55 0.46 49.76 -31.67
C ALA A 55 1.90 49.74 -32.23
N LEU A 56 2.20 48.83 -33.17
CA LEU A 56 3.51 48.73 -33.85
C LEU A 56 4.04 50.12 -34.29
N PRO A 57 5.38 50.37 -34.22
CA PRO A 57 6.42 49.41 -34.59
C PRO A 57 7.11 48.63 -33.46
N LYS A 58 6.87 48.94 -32.18
CA LYS A 58 7.54 48.26 -31.06
C LYS A 58 6.56 47.37 -30.29
N PRO A 59 6.77 46.03 -30.26
CA PRO A 59 5.92 45.16 -29.47
C PRO A 59 6.03 45.42 -27.96
N ILE A 60 4.90 45.30 -27.26
CA ILE A 60 4.80 45.39 -25.80
C ILE A 60 5.36 44.11 -25.19
N ALA A 61 6.11 44.20 -24.10
CA ALA A 61 6.64 43.01 -23.44
C ALA A 61 5.52 42.20 -22.78
N VAL A 62 5.50 40.86 -22.96
CA VAL A 62 4.47 39.97 -22.40
C VAL A 62 5.10 38.99 -21.43
N HIS A 63 4.76 39.10 -20.15
CA HIS A 63 5.14 38.15 -19.10
C HIS A 63 3.96 37.22 -18.82
N PHE A 64 4.06 35.97 -19.26
CA PHE A 64 2.98 35.00 -19.16
C PHE A 64 3.19 34.04 -17.99
N VAL A 65 2.25 34.03 -17.04
CA VAL A 65 2.25 33.06 -15.94
C VAL A 65 1.54 31.81 -16.42
N SER A 66 2.31 30.79 -16.75
CA SER A 66 1.89 29.43 -17.09
C SER A 66 1.72 28.58 -15.82
N THR A 67 2.03 27.28 -15.88
CA THR A 67 2.01 26.34 -14.76
C THR A 67 2.96 25.17 -15.02
N LEU A 68 3.48 24.54 -13.97
CA LEU A 68 4.15 23.24 -14.05
C LEU A 68 3.23 22.16 -14.63
N GLY A 69 1.90 22.32 -14.49
CA GLY A 69 0.89 21.41 -15.03
C GLY A 69 1.02 21.11 -16.54
N VAL A 70 1.66 21.99 -17.32
CA VAL A 70 1.86 21.78 -18.76
C VAL A 70 2.83 20.64 -19.10
N ILE A 71 3.54 20.10 -18.11
CA ILE A 71 4.44 18.95 -18.25
C ILE A 71 3.99 17.73 -17.43
N MET A 72 2.77 17.72 -16.89
CA MET A 72 2.20 16.59 -16.14
C MET A 72 1.57 15.50 -17.04
N SER A 73 1.85 15.55 -18.35
CA SER A 73 1.44 14.53 -19.31
C SER A 73 2.21 13.22 -19.08
N THR A 74 1.54 12.08 -19.27
CA THR A 74 2.14 10.74 -19.22
C THR A 74 3.25 10.53 -20.28
N GLY A 75 3.31 11.38 -21.31
CA GLY A 75 4.40 11.40 -22.29
C GLY A 75 5.76 11.79 -21.70
N TYR A 76 5.78 12.44 -20.54
CA TYR A 76 6.99 12.73 -19.76
C TYR A 76 7.24 11.62 -18.73
N GLY A 77 7.79 10.48 -19.17
CA GLY A 77 7.96 9.29 -18.33
C GLY A 77 8.84 9.46 -17.07
N ARG A 78 8.69 8.52 -16.12
CA ARG A 78 9.42 8.50 -14.84
C ARG A 78 10.93 8.57 -15.07
N GLY A 79 11.58 9.55 -14.44
CA GLY A 79 13.03 9.80 -14.54
C GLY A 79 13.49 10.64 -15.74
N ARG A 80 12.60 11.04 -16.67
CA ARG A 80 12.98 11.96 -17.75
C ARG A 80 13.09 13.39 -17.24
N LEU A 81 14.31 13.92 -17.23
CA LEU A 81 14.57 15.32 -16.92
C LEU A 81 13.95 16.23 -17.99
N VAL A 82 13.09 17.17 -17.57
CA VAL A 82 12.50 18.19 -18.43
C VAL A 82 13.23 19.50 -18.24
N ARG A 83 13.71 20.12 -19.32
CA ARG A 83 14.48 21.36 -19.27
C ARG A 83 13.63 22.59 -19.56
N GLU A 84 14.06 23.73 -19.05
CA GLU A 84 13.49 25.06 -19.33
C GLU A 84 13.59 25.44 -20.82
N THR A 85 14.49 24.80 -21.57
CA THR A 85 14.66 24.96 -23.02
C THR A 85 13.80 24.04 -23.86
N ASP A 86 13.26 22.98 -23.26
CA ASP A 86 12.60 21.94 -24.04
C ASP A 86 11.27 22.46 -24.60
N PRO A 87 10.97 22.17 -25.88
CA PRO A 87 9.65 22.45 -26.41
C PRO A 87 8.60 21.61 -25.68
N LEU A 88 7.38 22.14 -25.57
CA LEU A 88 6.23 21.37 -25.12
C LEU A 88 5.76 20.46 -26.26
N LEU A 89 6.00 19.14 -26.10
CA LEU A 89 5.78 18.13 -27.14
C LEU A 89 4.65 17.15 -26.80
N HIS A 90 4.28 17.02 -25.53
CA HIS A 90 3.31 16.04 -25.08
C HIS A 90 2.08 16.75 -24.48
N ALA A 91 0.97 16.66 -25.20
CA ALA A 91 -0.35 17.08 -24.71
C ALA A 91 -1.23 15.88 -24.32
N ASP A 92 -0.79 14.67 -24.67
CA ASP A 92 -1.51 13.42 -24.43
C ASP A 92 -1.72 13.23 -22.93
N ASP A 93 -2.91 12.77 -22.54
CA ASP A 93 -3.27 12.47 -21.14
C ASP A 93 -3.08 13.62 -20.12
N LEU A 94 -3.00 14.89 -20.56
CA LEU A 94 -3.26 16.02 -19.66
C LEU A 94 -4.70 15.91 -19.18
N LEU A 95 -4.89 15.58 -17.89
CA LEU A 95 -6.18 15.10 -17.39
C LEU A 95 -7.27 16.15 -17.33
N ASN A 96 -6.92 17.37 -16.88
CA ASN A 96 -7.91 18.40 -16.61
C ASN A 96 -7.89 19.52 -17.65
N GLY A 97 -9.06 20.12 -17.87
CA GLY A 97 -9.20 21.18 -18.87
C GLY A 97 -8.33 22.39 -18.59
N TYR A 98 -8.01 22.68 -17.32
CA TYR A 98 -7.14 23.78 -16.96
C TYR A 98 -5.72 23.57 -17.51
N GLU A 99 -5.08 22.43 -17.23
CA GLU A 99 -3.76 22.08 -17.76
C GLU A 99 -3.73 22.12 -19.29
N GLN A 100 -4.74 21.55 -19.94
CA GLN A 100 -4.88 21.58 -21.40
C GLN A 100 -4.93 23.02 -21.94
N THR A 101 -5.71 23.92 -21.31
CA THR A 101 -5.77 25.33 -21.71
C THR A 101 -4.47 26.09 -21.47
N LYS A 102 -3.77 25.80 -20.37
CA LYS A 102 -2.47 26.41 -20.08
C LYS A 102 -1.39 25.90 -21.03
N TYR A 103 -1.39 24.63 -21.38
CA TYR A 103 -0.51 24.06 -22.40
C TYR A 103 -0.68 24.77 -23.75
N ALA A 104 -1.94 24.90 -24.22
CA ALA A 104 -2.23 25.61 -25.47
C ALA A 104 -1.75 27.07 -25.45
N SER A 105 -1.97 27.76 -24.32
CA SER A 105 -1.55 29.15 -24.13
C SER A 105 -0.03 29.31 -24.05
N ASP A 106 0.66 28.42 -23.32
CA ASP A 106 2.13 28.40 -23.18
C ASP A 106 2.77 28.20 -24.55
N LYS A 107 2.29 27.23 -25.33
CA LYS A 107 2.76 26.98 -26.69
C LYS A 107 2.54 28.19 -27.61
N MET A 108 1.37 28.82 -27.55
CA MET A 108 1.06 30.03 -28.33
C MET A 108 2.01 31.19 -28.00
N VAL A 109 2.23 31.44 -26.71
CA VAL A 109 3.14 32.49 -26.24
C VAL A 109 4.59 32.17 -26.62
N TRP A 110 5.02 30.92 -26.49
CA TRP A 110 6.34 30.46 -26.91
C TRP A 110 6.57 30.71 -28.40
N THR A 111 5.62 30.33 -29.25
CA THR A 111 5.65 30.63 -30.69
C THR A 111 5.74 32.14 -30.96
N ALA A 112 4.96 32.96 -30.24
CA ALA A 112 5.03 34.41 -30.39
C ALA A 112 6.40 34.99 -29.99
N PHE A 113 7.05 34.42 -28.98
CA PHE A 113 8.39 34.82 -28.57
C PHE A 113 9.47 34.40 -29.57
N GLN A 114 9.43 33.16 -30.06
CA GLN A 114 10.49 32.62 -30.92
C GLN A 114 10.33 33.02 -32.39
N GLU A 115 9.10 33.11 -32.90
CA GLU A 115 8.85 33.32 -34.33
C GLU A 115 8.40 34.74 -34.68
N ARG A 116 7.84 35.48 -33.73
CA ARG A 116 7.27 36.82 -33.95
C ARG A 116 8.02 37.94 -33.22
N GLY A 117 9.02 37.59 -32.41
CA GLY A 117 9.88 38.56 -31.73
C GLY A 117 9.19 39.39 -30.65
N ILE A 118 8.05 38.94 -30.11
CA ILE A 118 7.43 39.62 -28.96
C ILE A 118 8.35 39.40 -27.75
N PRO A 119 8.86 40.47 -27.09
CA PRO A 119 9.71 40.32 -25.92
C PRO A 119 8.86 39.83 -24.74
N GLY A 120 9.41 38.98 -23.88
CA GLY A 120 8.62 38.44 -22.78
C GLY A 120 9.26 37.28 -22.05
N ALA A 121 8.55 36.65 -21.13
CA ALA A 121 9.01 35.42 -20.49
C ALA A 121 7.82 34.54 -20.06
N ILE A 122 8.04 33.23 -20.04
CA ILE A 122 7.07 32.25 -19.53
C ILE A 122 7.49 31.79 -18.15
N TYR A 123 6.59 31.84 -17.18
CA TYR A 123 6.82 31.37 -15.81
C TYR A 123 5.95 30.15 -15.54
N ARG A 124 6.54 29.02 -15.14
CA ARG A 124 5.85 27.76 -14.86
C ARG A 124 5.92 27.45 -13.36
N PRO A 125 5.10 28.10 -12.52
CA PRO A 125 5.06 27.82 -11.10
C PRO A 125 4.45 26.44 -10.80
N GLY A 126 4.88 25.84 -9.69
CA GLY A 126 4.31 24.62 -9.12
C GLY A 126 3.11 24.93 -8.24
N MET A 127 3.01 24.29 -7.07
CA MET A 127 1.99 24.63 -6.09
C MET A 127 2.34 25.95 -5.40
N VAL A 128 1.59 27.01 -5.73
CA VAL A 128 1.74 28.31 -5.07
C VAL A 128 0.97 28.29 -3.75
N SER A 129 1.67 28.51 -2.64
CA SER A 129 1.12 28.54 -1.29
C SER A 129 0.84 29.96 -0.80
N GLY A 130 0.44 30.08 0.48
CA GLY A 130 0.30 31.35 1.16
C GLY A 130 1.62 32.15 1.25
N PRO A 131 1.60 33.35 1.84
CA PRO A 131 2.82 34.10 2.09
C PRO A 131 3.76 33.36 3.03
N SER A 132 5.07 33.53 2.83
CA SER A 132 6.14 32.90 3.62
C SER A 132 6.03 33.11 5.13
N HIS A 133 5.39 34.20 5.57
CA HIS A 133 5.13 34.49 6.98
C HIS A 133 3.97 33.70 7.60
N GLY A 134 3.35 32.78 6.84
CA GLY A 134 2.48 31.74 7.39
C GLY A 134 0.98 31.99 7.32
N THR A 135 0.49 33.12 6.80
CA THR A 135 -0.96 33.33 6.70
C THR A 135 -1.55 32.62 5.48
N TYR A 136 -2.85 32.38 5.51
CA TYR A 136 -3.60 31.85 4.37
C TYR A 136 -4.91 32.62 4.21
N HIS A 137 -5.20 33.05 2.98
CA HIS A 137 -6.37 33.88 2.68
C HIS A 137 -7.53 33.08 2.08
N LYS A 138 -7.24 31.93 1.46
CA LYS A 138 -8.24 31.01 0.91
C LYS A 138 -8.01 29.60 1.45
N LEU A 139 -9.01 29.09 2.14
CA LEU A 139 -8.97 27.78 2.80
C LEU A 139 -9.69 26.69 1.99
N ASP A 140 -10.35 27.09 0.90
CA ASP A 140 -11.11 26.25 -0.02
C ASP A 140 -10.29 25.80 -1.25
N GLU A 141 -9.07 26.31 -1.41
CA GLU A 141 -8.13 25.88 -2.45
C GLU A 141 -7.50 24.51 -2.13
N PHE A 142 -6.95 23.86 -3.16
CA PHE A 142 -6.51 22.47 -3.09
C PHE A 142 -5.51 22.19 -1.96
N LEU A 143 -4.50 23.04 -1.76
CA LEU A 143 -3.44 22.78 -0.78
C LEU A 143 -3.97 22.73 0.68
N PRO A 144 -4.65 23.76 1.23
CA PRO A 144 -5.27 23.66 2.56
C PRO A 144 -6.23 22.48 2.71
N GLN A 145 -7.06 22.22 1.68
CA GLN A 145 -8.05 21.14 1.67
C GLN A 145 -7.40 19.76 1.63
N PHE A 146 -6.30 19.60 0.90
CA PHE A 146 -5.51 18.38 0.84
C PHE A 146 -4.81 18.11 2.17
N LEU A 147 -4.15 19.12 2.76
CA LEU A 147 -3.52 18.99 4.08
C LEU A 147 -4.55 18.56 5.14
N LYS A 148 -5.67 19.29 5.22
CA LYS A 148 -6.74 18.99 6.17
C LYS A 148 -7.38 17.63 5.90
N GLY A 149 -7.64 17.31 4.64
CA GLY A 149 -8.31 16.07 4.25
C GLY A 149 -7.48 14.85 4.56
N CYS A 150 -6.16 14.91 4.33
CA CYS A 150 -5.21 13.87 4.73
C CYS A 150 -5.12 13.71 6.26
N ILE A 151 -5.16 14.82 7.02
CA ILE A 151 -5.23 14.77 8.49
C ILE A 151 -6.55 14.11 8.94
N GLN A 152 -7.69 14.50 8.37
CA GLN A 152 -9.01 13.92 8.67
C GLN A 152 -9.10 12.43 8.28
N LEU A 153 -8.44 12.04 7.19
CA LEU A 153 -8.30 10.65 6.75
C LEU A 153 -7.32 9.84 7.61
N ARG A 154 -6.42 10.52 8.33
CA ARG A 154 -5.24 9.92 8.98
C ARG A 154 -4.33 9.17 8.02
N CYS A 155 -4.35 9.54 6.75
CA CYS A 155 -3.47 8.98 5.74
C CYS A 155 -3.14 10.00 4.65
N TRP A 156 -2.00 9.78 4.02
CA TRP A 156 -1.38 10.65 3.04
C TRP A 156 -0.85 9.79 1.87
N PRO A 157 -0.98 10.23 0.61
CA PRO A 157 -0.50 9.46 -0.52
C PRO A 157 1.04 9.49 -0.55
N LEU A 158 1.66 8.34 -0.33
CA LEU A 158 3.10 8.12 -0.47
C LEU A 158 3.39 7.81 -1.93
N VAL A 159 3.96 8.80 -2.62
CA VAL A 159 4.42 8.70 -4.01
C VAL A 159 5.90 9.03 -4.02
N ASP A 160 6.69 8.29 -4.79
CA ASP A 160 8.13 8.51 -4.93
C ASP A 160 8.44 9.72 -5.83
N THR A 161 8.15 10.91 -5.30
CA THR A 161 8.36 12.19 -5.96
C THR A 161 8.54 13.29 -4.91
N THR A 162 8.93 14.47 -5.36
CA THR A 162 9.02 15.66 -4.50
C THR A 162 7.77 16.51 -4.65
N TRP A 163 7.30 17.06 -3.54
CA TRP A 163 6.26 18.07 -3.59
C TRP A 163 6.88 19.46 -3.76
N GLU A 164 6.31 20.26 -4.65
CA GLU A 164 6.81 21.57 -5.03
C GLU A 164 5.88 22.67 -4.51
N ILE A 165 6.10 23.10 -3.27
CA ILE A 165 5.35 24.19 -2.62
C ILE A 165 6.23 25.43 -2.53
N ALA A 166 5.82 26.51 -3.19
CA ALA A 166 6.51 27.81 -3.14
C ALA A 166 5.58 28.91 -2.60
N PRO A 167 6.02 29.80 -1.69
CA PRO A 167 5.17 30.84 -1.15
C PRO A 167 4.95 31.97 -2.17
N ILE A 168 3.75 32.56 -2.18
CA ILE A 168 3.33 33.55 -3.20
C ILE A 168 4.23 34.78 -3.26
N ASP A 169 4.75 35.24 -2.12
CA ASP A 169 5.64 36.39 -2.03
C ASP A 169 7.02 36.10 -2.63
N PHE A 170 7.50 34.86 -2.58
CA PHE A 170 8.68 34.45 -3.36
C PHE A 170 8.36 34.43 -4.85
N VAL A 171 7.30 33.72 -5.26
CA VAL A 171 6.95 33.52 -6.68
C VAL A 171 6.74 34.86 -7.39
N SER A 172 5.98 35.77 -6.77
CA SER A 172 5.72 37.10 -7.33
C SER A 172 6.99 37.96 -7.41
N ARG A 173 7.85 37.95 -6.38
CA ARG A 173 9.14 38.66 -6.41
C ARG A 173 10.07 38.09 -7.48
N ALA A 174 10.15 36.77 -7.60
CA ALA A 174 10.97 36.11 -8.61
C ALA A 174 10.52 36.49 -10.02
N ILE A 175 9.22 36.46 -10.31
CA ILE A 175 8.66 36.87 -11.62
C ILE A 175 9.07 38.31 -11.95
N VAL A 176 8.85 39.25 -11.02
CA VAL A 176 9.19 40.67 -11.22
C VAL A 176 10.71 40.88 -11.35
N HIS A 177 11.50 40.17 -10.55
CA HIS A 177 12.96 40.24 -10.59
C HIS A 177 13.52 39.78 -11.94
N ILE A 178 13.01 38.64 -12.43
CA ILE A 178 13.38 38.09 -13.74
C ILE A 178 12.97 39.06 -14.85
N ALA A 179 11.76 39.61 -14.79
CA ALA A 179 11.21 40.51 -15.81
C ALA A 179 12.01 41.81 -16.00
N ARG A 180 12.75 42.25 -14.98
CA ARG A 180 13.54 43.49 -15.01
C ARG A 180 14.82 43.42 -15.87
N LYS A 181 15.26 42.23 -16.27
CA LYS A 181 16.52 42.05 -17.00
C LYS A 181 16.25 41.59 -18.41
N HIS A 182 16.69 42.37 -19.41
CA HIS A 182 16.51 42.03 -20.82
C HIS A 182 17.16 40.69 -21.21
N THR A 183 18.23 40.27 -20.52
CA THR A 183 18.90 38.98 -20.72
C THR A 183 18.01 37.77 -20.42
N ASN A 184 16.91 37.98 -19.71
CA ASN A 184 15.98 36.93 -19.29
C ASN A 184 14.78 36.79 -20.23
N LEU A 185 14.67 37.62 -21.26
CA LEU A 185 13.55 37.61 -22.20
C LEU A 185 13.63 36.43 -23.19
N ASN A 186 12.48 36.07 -23.74
CA ASN A 186 12.22 35.01 -24.71
C ASN A 186 12.65 33.62 -24.19
N GLN A 187 12.51 33.43 -22.87
CA GLN A 187 12.83 32.18 -22.15
C GLN A 187 11.63 31.70 -21.31
N ALA A 188 11.68 30.44 -20.90
CA ALA A 188 10.75 29.85 -19.95
C ALA A 188 11.50 29.48 -18.66
N TYR A 189 10.81 29.55 -17.52
CA TYR A 189 11.39 29.30 -16.20
C TYR A 189 10.48 28.39 -15.37
N PHE A 190 11.04 27.34 -14.76
CA PHE A 190 10.34 26.57 -13.72
C PHE A 190 10.43 27.34 -12.40
N THR A 191 9.38 28.10 -12.09
CA THR A 191 9.33 29.01 -10.93
C THR A 191 8.93 28.23 -9.67
N LEU A 192 9.82 27.34 -9.23
CA LEU A 192 9.60 26.37 -8.17
C LEU A 192 10.36 26.72 -6.88
N HIS A 193 10.10 25.98 -5.80
CA HIS A 193 10.89 26.12 -4.58
C HIS A 193 12.33 25.67 -4.85
N PRO A 194 13.37 26.43 -4.45
CA PRO A 194 14.76 26.07 -4.75
C PRO A 194 15.21 24.73 -4.16
N LYS A 195 14.59 24.31 -3.06
CA LYS A 195 14.85 23.04 -2.37
C LYS A 195 13.59 22.17 -2.42
N PRO A 196 13.49 21.18 -3.32
CA PRO A 196 12.34 20.29 -3.38
C PRO A 196 12.34 19.36 -2.16
N THR A 197 11.16 19.01 -1.65
CA THR A 197 11.04 18.15 -0.45
C THR A 197 10.32 16.85 -0.84
N PRO A 198 10.91 15.67 -0.56
CA PRO A 198 10.26 14.39 -0.81
C PRO A 198 8.91 14.27 -0.08
N VAL A 199 7.93 13.62 -0.70
CA VAL A 199 6.61 13.41 -0.08
C VAL A 199 6.71 12.66 1.27
N SER A 200 7.67 11.76 1.43
CA SER A 200 7.95 11.06 2.69
C SER A 200 8.25 12.00 3.87
N GLU A 201 8.95 13.11 3.62
CA GLU A 201 9.31 14.10 4.64
C GLU A 201 8.09 14.88 5.14
N TYR A 202 7.10 15.14 4.27
CA TYR A 202 5.82 15.72 4.68
C TYR A 202 5.08 14.81 5.66
N ILE A 203 5.07 13.50 5.40
CA ILE A 203 4.44 12.51 6.27
C ILE A 203 5.16 12.46 7.63
N ALA A 204 6.50 12.40 7.61
CA ALA A 204 7.32 12.41 8.82
C ALA A 204 7.11 13.70 9.64
N TRP A 205 7.02 14.84 8.96
CA TRP A 205 6.75 16.13 9.58
C TRP A 205 5.40 16.15 10.31
N HIS A 206 4.31 15.70 9.66
CA HIS A 206 2.98 15.68 10.28
C HIS A 206 2.96 14.82 11.55
N ARG A 207 3.63 13.66 11.52
CA ARG A 207 3.80 12.78 12.69
C ARG A 207 4.56 13.47 13.81
N ARG A 208 5.70 14.09 13.51
CA ARG A 208 6.51 14.85 14.49
C ARG A 208 5.75 16.03 15.08
N PHE A 209 4.91 16.68 14.27
CA PHE A 209 4.07 17.81 14.69
C PHE A 209 2.85 17.39 15.53
N GLY A 210 2.57 16.08 15.62
CA GLY A 210 1.55 15.50 16.50
C GLY A 210 0.33 14.93 15.78
N TYR A 211 0.25 14.99 14.45
CA TYR A 211 -0.85 14.39 13.70
C TYR A 211 -0.62 12.90 13.43
N ASP A 212 -1.65 12.10 13.69
CA ASP A 212 -1.70 10.69 13.33
C ASP A 212 -1.97 10.54 11.82
N VAL A 213 -0.90 10.56 11.01
CA VAL A 213 -0.98 10.45 9.54
C VAL A 213 -0.09 9.32 9.05
N ARG A 214 -0.64 8.42 8.24
CA ARG A 214 0.06 7.28 7.63
C ARG A 214 0.38 7.54 6.15
N GLY A 215 1.60 7.25 5.71
CA GLY A 215 1.90 7.16 4.28
C GLY A 215 1.31 5.88 3.68
N LEU A 216 0.52 6.00 2.62
CA LEU A 216 -0.07 4.87 1.89
C LEU A 216 0.21 5.00 0.40
N PRO A 217 0.50 3.91 -0.34
CA PRO A 217 0.63 3.97 -1.81
C PRO A 217 -0.58 4.66 -2.46
N TRP A 218 -0.37 5.36 -3.58
CA TRP A 218 -1.39 6.19 -4.25
C TRP A 218 -2.76 5.52 -4.36
N ASP A 219 -2.82 4.33 -4.96
CA ASP A 219 -4.07 3.60 -5.16
C ASP A 219 -4.73 3.14 -3.85
N THR A 220 -3.94 2.96 -2.78
CA THR A 220 -4.46 2.62 -1.46
C THR A 220 -5.03 3.86 -0.77
N TRP A 221 -4.28 4.97 -0.77
CA TRP A 221 -4.77 6.25 -0.25
C TRP A 221 -6.04 6.72 -0.97
N LYS A 222 -6.04 6.62 -2.31
CA LYS A 222 -7.20 6.98 -3.14
C LYS A 222 -8.41 6.12 -2.80
N ARG A 223 -8.23 4.81 -2.58
CA ARG A 223 -9.30 3.94 -2.10
C ARG A 223 -9.82 4.37 -0.74
N GLU A 224 -8.95 4.62 0.24
CA GLU A 224 -9.34 5.09 1.59
C GLU A 224 -10.20 6.36 1.54
N LEU A 225 -9.87 7.31 0.67
CA LEU A 225 -10.69 8.51 0.46
C LEU A 225 -12.04 8.16 -0.18
N LEU A 226 -12.04 7.38 -1.26
CA LEU A 226 -13.26 7.08 -2.03
C LEU A 226 -14.20 6.09 -1.32
N SER A 227 -13.69 5.30 -0.37
CA SER A 227 -14.45 4.36 0.48
C SER A 227 -15.01 5.03 1.74
N LEU A 228 -14.74 6.32 1.96
CA LEU A 228 -15.49 7.06 2.96
C LEU A 228 -16.96 7.05 2.52
N GLY A 229 -17.83 6.35 3.26
CA GLY A 229 -19.27 6.40 3.01
C GLY A 229 -19.75 7.85 2.89
N THR A 230 -20.85 8.07 2.15
CA THR A 230 -21.28 9.41 1.66
C THR A 230 -21.25 10.51 2.73
N GLU A 231 -21.68 10.21 3.96
CA GLU A 231 -21.68 11.18 5.05
C GLU A 231 -20.26 11.59 5.49
N ARG A 232 -19.35 10.63 5.67
CA ARG A 232 -17.96 10.88 6.07
C ARG A 232 -17.19 11.59 4.96
N LEU A 233 -17.43 11.20 3.71
CA LEU A 233 -16.80 11.84 2.55
C LEU A 233 -17.18 13.31 2.44
N ARG A 234 -18.47 13.66 2.62
CA ARG A 234 -18.94 15.06 2.60
C ARG A 234 -18.35 15.94 3.72
N LYS A 235 -17.96 15.33 4.85
CA LYS A 235 -17.31 16.03 5.96
C LYS A 235 -15.79 16.13 5.79
N ASN A 236 -15.21 15.39 4.84
CA ASN A 236 -13.79 15.48 4.54
C ASN A 236 -13.51 16.72 3.67
N ALA A 237 -12.42 17.42 3.97
CA ALA A 237 -11.96 18.61 3.28
C ALA A 237 -11.65 18.36 1.79
N LEU A 238 -11.31 17.13 1.41
CA LEU A 238 -11.07 16.74 0.01
C LEU A 238 -12.35 16.55 -0.81
N PHE A 239 -13.54 16.62 -0.21
CA PHE A 239 -14.81 16.43 -0.91
C PHE A 239 -14.93 17.22 -2.23
N PRO A 240 -14.58 18.53 -2.29
CA PRO A 240 -14.67 19.31 -3.53
C PRO A 240 -13.77 18.81 -4.67
N PHE A 241 -12.75 18.00 -4.34
CA PHE A 241 -11.76 17.48 -5.29
C PHE A 241 -11.91 15.97 -5.53
N VAL A 242 -12.96 15.33 -5.02
CA VAL A 242 -13.14 13.87 -5.14
C VAL A 242 -13.15 13.39 -6.59
N ASP A 243 -13.87 14.08 -7.48
CA ASP A 243 -13.93 13.67 -8.89
C ASP A 243 -12.59 13.88 -9.62
N PHE A 244 -11.87 14.96 -9.26
CA PHE A 244 -10.51 15.19 -9.72
C PHE A 244 -9.57 14.07 -9.26
N ILE A 245 -9.60 13.72 -7.96
CA ILE A 245 -8.78 12.65 -7.39
C ILE A 245 -9.16 11.29 -7.98
N ARG A 246 -10.46 11.05 -8.22
CA ARG A 246 -10.98 9.83 -8.86
C ARG A 246 -10.42 9.64 -10.26
N ALA A 247 -10.18 10.71 -11.01
CA ALA A 247 -9.64 10.64 -12.37
C ALA A 247 -8.11 10.39 -12.42
N LEU A 248 -7.37 10.74 -11.36
CA LEU A 248 -5.89 10.66 -11.35
C LEU A 248 -5.35 9.23 -11.20
N SER A 249 -4.43 8.80 -12.06
CA SER A 249 -3.60 7.60 -11.84
C SER A 249 -2.30 7.94 -11.09
N GLU A 250 -1.55 6.91 -10.66
CA GLU A 250 -0.25 7.13 -9.99
C GLU A 250 0.74 7.88 -10.90
N GLU A 251 0.79 7.55 -12.19
CA GLU A 251 1.65 8.23 -13.16
C GLU A 251 1.36 9.72 -13.27
N GLN A 252 0.11 10.12 -13.02
CA GLN A 252 -0.36 11.50 -13.17
C GLN A 252 -0.23 12.33 -11.90
N VAL A 253 0.16 11.72 -10.78
CA VAL A 253 0.53 12.44 -9.55
C VAL A 253 2.03 12.47 -9.31
N TYR A 254 2.80 11.85 -10.19
CA TYR A 254 4.24 11.93 -10.22
C TYR A 254 4.69 13.25 -10.86
N PHE A 255 5.49 14.04 -10.15
CA PHE A 255 6.10 15.24 -10.72
C PHE A 255 7.38 14.86 -11.46
N PRO A 256 7.49 15.15 -12.78
CA PRO A 256 8.71 14.89 -13.51
C PRO A 256 9.86 15.74 -12.98
N PRO A 257 11.11 15.21 -12.94
CA PRO A 257 12.25 16.00 -12.53
C PRO A 257 12.49 17.14 -13.53
N THR A 258 12.78 18.34 -13.02
CA THR A 258 13.00 19.54 -13.83
C THR A 258 14.42 20.08 -13.68
N GLU A 259 15.01 20.49 -14.79
CA GLU A 259 16.25 21.28 -14.79
C GLU A 259 15.88 22.75 -14.58
N ARG A 260 16.51 23.40 -13.59
CA ARG A 260 16.15 24.76 -13.14
C ARG A 260 17.32 25.74 -13.19
N ALA A 261 18.33 25.44 -14.00
CA ALA A 261 19.57 26.20 -14.03
C ALA A 261 19.34 27.67 -14.42
N ARG A 262 18.42 27.95 -15.37
CA ARG A 262 18.13 29.34 -15.77
C ARG A 262 17.37 30.06 -14.69
N PHE A 263 16.37 29.42 -14.08
CA PHE A 263 15.65 30.01 -12.96
C PHE A 263 16.60 30.37 -11.82
N HIS A 264 17.44 29.43 -11.38
CA HIS A 264 18.41 29.67 -10.31
C HIS A 264 19.39 30.80 -10.65
N ALA A 265 19.92 30.84 -11.88
CA ALA A 265 20.81 31.93 -12.31
C ALA A 265 20.08 33.28 -12.33
N ALA A 266 18.83 33.32 -12.80
CA ALA A 266 18.07 34.55 -12.95
C ALA A 266 17.66 35.19 -11.61
N ILE A 267 17.55 34.40 -10.54
CA ILE A 267 17.21 34.87 -9.18
C ILE A 267 18.41 34.90 -8.22
N ALA A 268 19.62 34.55 -8.67
CA ALA A 268 20.79 34.40 -7.80
C ALA A 268 21.13 35.66 -6.98
N ASP A 269 20.84 36.85 -7.52
CA ASP A 269 21.04 38.15 -6.88
C ASP A 269 19.75 38.76 -6.30
N MET A 270 18.65 37.99 -6.25
CA MET A 270 17.41 38.45 -5.67
C MET A 270 17.51 38.46 -4.13
N PRO A 271 17.30 39.59 -3.44
CA PRO A 271 17.34 39.65 -1.98
C PRO A 271 16.08 39.00 -1.38
N TYR A 272 16.13 37.69 -1.19
CA TYR A 272 15.05 36.91 -0.59
C TYR A 272 15.57 35.73 0.20
N GLU A 273 15.21 35.66 1.48
CA GLU A 273 15.47 34.50 2.33
C GLU A 273 14.31 33.53 2.20
N MET A 274 14.56 32.39 1.56
CA MET A 274 13.54 31.36 1.35
C MET A 274 13.48 30.42 2.57
N PRO A 275 12.36 30.36 3.30
CA PRO A 275 12.18 29.37 4.36
C PRO A 275 12.14 27.95 3.79
N ASP A 276 12.47 26.96 4.61
CA ASP A 276 12.31 25.56 4.22
C ASP A 276 10.82 25.20 4.00
N GLN A 277 10.51 24.27 3.10
CA GLN A 277 9.10 23.90 2.84
C GLN A 277 8.40 23.35 4.09
N LEU A 278 9.10 22.60 4.94
CA LEU A 278 8.54 22.08 6.19
C LEU A 278 8.38 23.18 7.24
N GLU A 279 9.20 24.23 7.19
CA GLU A 279 9.03 25.42 8.03
C GLU A 279 7.79 26.23 7.58
N LEU A 280 7.59 26.38 6.27
CA LEU A 280 6.37 26.98 5.71
C LEU A 280 5.14 26.19 6.17
N LEU A 281 5.17 24.86 6.05
CA LEU A 281 4.10 23.98 6.49
C LEU A 281 3.77 24.14 7.98
N GLU A 282 4.79 24.30 8.84
CA GLU A 282 4.59 24.61 10.25
C GLU A 282 3.89 25.94 10.46
N ARG A 283 4.36 27.00 9.79
CA ARG A 283 3.77 28.33 9.89
C ARG A 283 2.31 28.32 9.43
N TYR A 284 1.99 27.63 8.33
CA TYR A 284 0.64 27.45 7.82
C TYR A 284 -0.26 26.65 8.77
N THR A 285 0.25 25.55 9.31
CA THR A 285 -0.48 24.73 10.29
C THR A 285 -0.83 25.54 11.53
N ARG A 286 0.11 26.32 12.07
CA ARG A 286 -0.15 27.23 13.20
C ARG A 286 -1.22 28.26 12.86
N TYR A 287 -1.23 28.79 11.64
CA TYR A 287 -2.28 29.69 11.17
C TYR A 287 -3.64 28.99 11.10
N PHE A 288 -3.70 27.79 10.50
CA PHE A 288 -4.93 27.01 10.36
C PHE A 288 -5.57 26.67 11.71
N VAL A 289 -4.77 26.35 12.72
CA VAL A 289 -5.26 26.18 14.10
C VAL A 289 -5.78 27.50 14.66
N ARG A 290 -5.00 28.59 14.54
CA ARG A 290 -5.36 29.90 15.09
C ARG A 290 -6.66 30.46 14.49
N CYS A 291 -6.91 30.25 13.20
CA CYS A 291 -8.13 30.72 12.54
C CYS A 291 -9.30 29.72 12.66
N GLY A 292 -9.15 28.62 13.40
CA GLY A 292 -10.20 27.62 13.60
C GLY A 292 -10.47 26.74 12.37
N TYR A 293 -9.60 26.76 11.37
CA TYR A 293 -9.72 25.87 10.21
C TYR A 293 -9.37 24.41 10.58
N TYR A 294 -8.36 24.23 11.44
CA TYR A 294 -8.07 22.94 12.07
C TYR A 294 -8.76 22.86 13.42
N GLU A 295 -9.36 21.71 13.73
CA GLU A 295 -9.73 21.37 15.10
C GLU A 295 -8.43 21.29 15.92
N ASN A 296 -8.41 21.85 17.13
CA ASN A 296 -7.22 22.13 17.97
C ASN A 296 -6.04 21.16 17.80
N LEU A 297 -4.81 21.65 17.94
CA LEU A 297 -3.61 20.79 17.96
C LEU A 297 -3.86 19.57 18.86
N PRO A 298 -3.61 18.33 18.39
CA PRO A 298 -3.59 17.17 19.27
C PRO A 298 -2.68 17.50 20.46
N SER A 299 -3.13 17.15 21.66
CA SER A 299 -2.53 17.57 22.94
C SER A 299 -1.07 17.11 23.06
N GLY A 300 -0.16 17.97 22.59
CA GLY A 300 1.28 17.87 22.73
C GLY A 300 1.96 16.87 21.78
N PRO A 301 3.23 17.13 21.40
CA PRO A 301 4.05 16.10 20.78
C PRO A 301 4.16 14.93 21.76
N ARG A 302 3.91 13.69 21.31
CA ARG A 302 4.37 12.51 22.03
C ARG A 302 5.88 12.61 22.10
N SER A 303 6.41 13.09 23.24
CA SER A 303 7.83 12.99 23.53
C SER A 303 8.15 11.49 23.60
N LEU A 304 8.88 10.98 22.61
CA LEU A 304 9.63 9.73 22.79
C LEU A 304 10.55 9.98 23.99
N LYS A 305 10.30 9.27 25.10
CA LYS A 305 11.15 9.40 26.28
C LYS A 305 12.53 8.81 25.95
N PRO A 306 13.63 9.53 26.19
CA PRO A 306 14.98 8.98 26.03
C PRO A 306 15.17 7.87 27.07
N GLY A 307 15.20 6.62 26.62
CA GLY A 307 15.26 5.43 27.46
C GLY A 307 14.61 4.19 26.81
N GLU A 308 13.71 4.39 25.84
CA GLU A 308 13.11 3.31 25.03
C GLU A 308 13.74 3.18 23.63
N ALA A 309 14.92 3.77 23.41
CA ALA A 309 15.71 3.57 22.20
C ALA A 309 16.73 2.45 22.41
N GLY A 310 16.24 1.23 22.53
CA GLY A 310 17.02 0.05 22.13
C GLY A 310 17.08 0.03 20.60
N LEU A 311 17.96 0.86 20.02
CA LEU A 311 18.33 0.77 18.62
C LEU A 311 18.85 -0.64 18.34
N ILE A 312 18.01 -1.52 17.77
CA ILE A 312 18.54 -2.61 16.95
C ILE A 312 18.96 -1.94 15.65
N THR A 313 20.23 -1.53 15.62
CA THR A 313 20.91 -1.16 14.39
C THR A 313 20.75 -2.29 13.39
N ALA A 314 20.29 -1.96 12.19
CA ALA A 314 20.32 -2.85 11.03
C ALA A 314 21.74 -3.41 10.87
N ALA A 315 21.93 -4.64 11.33
CA ALA A 315 23.15 -5.38 11.14
C ALA A 315 22.88 -6.48 10.10
N ASP A 316 23.44 -6.24 8.92
CA ASP A 316 23.91 -7.26 7.98
C ASP A 316 22.87 -8.24 7.45
N THR A 317 22.03 -7.78 6.51
CA THR A 317 21.29 -8.69 5.61
C THR A 317 22.23 -9.25 4.54
N ARG A 318 23.20 -10.05 4.98
CA ARG A 318 23.95 -10.97 4.13
C ARG A 318 23.82 -12.39 4.69
N GLY A 319 22.91 -13.16 4.10
CA GLY A 319 22.90 -14.63 4.19
C GLY A 319 21.79 -15.21 5.07
N ALA A 320 20.74 -15.69 4.39
CA ALA A 320 19.80 -16.77 4.74
C ALA A 320 19.49 -17.04 6.23
N LEU A 321 18.28 -16.73 6.70
CA LEU A 321 17.81 -17.23 8.01
C LEU A 321 16.30 -17.51 7.99
N LEU A 322 15.94 -18.78 7.75
CA LEU A 322 14.71 -19.40 8.24
C LEU A 322 14.77 -19.45 9.78
N ASP A 323 14.85 -18.29 10.44
CA ASP A 323 14.81 -18.17 11.89
C ASP A 323 13.38 -18.03 12.40
N GLU A 324 13.13 -18.36 13.66
CA GLU A 324 11.79 -18.36 14.23
C GLU A 324 11.37 -17.01 14.79
N ARG A 325 12.21 -15.97 14.65
CA ARG A 325 12.03 -14.70 15.35
C ARG A 325 10.78 -13.97 14.86
N LEU A 326 10.12 -13.28 15.79
CA LEU A 326 8.99 -12.39 15.48
C LEU A 326 9.43 -11.32 14.49
N ARG A 327 8.57 -11.05 13.51
CA ARG A 327 8.67 -9.92 12.57
C ARG A 327 7.77 -8.75 12.96
N PHE A 328 6.95 -8.95 13.99
CA PHE A 328 5.96 -8.02 14.50
C PHE A 328 6.64 -6.74 14.97
N ASP A 329 6.21 -5.66 14.35
CA ASP A 329 6.70 -4.32 14.61
C ASP A 329 5.53 -3.51 15.21
N PRO A 330 5.55 -3.22 16.53
CA PRO A 330 4.49 -2.47 17.18
C PRO A 330 4.37 -1.03 16.68
N ASP A 331 5.37 -0.51 15.96
CA ASP A 331 5.34 0.82 15.35
C ASP A 331 4.75 0.79 13.93
N LYS A 332 4.68 -0.38 13.28
CA LYS A 332 4.01 -0.56 11.99
C LYS A 332 2.51 -0.75 12.17
N VAL A 333 1.77 0.32 11.89
CA VAL A 333 0.31 0.28 11.85
C VAL A 333 -0.18 -0.59 10.70
N ASP A 334 -1.28 -1.30 10.93
CA ASP A 334 -1.89 -2.27 10.03
C ASP A 334 -0.96 -3.46 9.71
N PHE A 335 -0.12 -3.84 10.69
CA PHE A 335 0.74 -5.01 10.60
C PHE A 335 0.13 -6.18 11.35
N SER A 336 0.18 -7.37 10.74
CA SER A 336 -0.24 -8.60 11.38
C SER A 336 0.80 -9.68 11.20
N GLU A 337 1.03 -10.43 12.27
CA GLU A 337 1.81 -11.66 12.25
C GLU A 337 1.05 -12.72 13.04
N ALA A 338 1.06 -13.94 12.54
CA ALA A 338 0.41 -15.07 13.17
C ALA A 338 1.35 -16.26 13.24
N TYR A 339 1.55 -16.78 14.44
CA TYR A 339 2.15 -18.10 14.67
C TYR A 339 1.06 -19.15 14.68
N TYR A 340 1.32 -20.31 14.08
CA TYR A 340 0.38 -21.43 14.08
C TYR A 340 1.07 -22.72 14.51
N VAL A 341 0.28 -23.60 15.11
CA VAL A 341 0.61 -25.02 15.27
C VAL A 341 -0.62 -25.83 14.88
N LEU A 342 -0.40 -26.91 14.16
CA LEU A 342 -1.46 -27.84 13.78
C LEU A 342 -1.00 -29.29 13.91
N TRP A 343 -1.95 -30.17 14.16
CA TRP A 343 -1.75 -31.61 14.08
C TRP A 343 -3.06 -32.32 13.75
N SER A 344 -2.92 -33.51 13.19
CA SER A 344 -4.03 -34.40 12.86
C SER A 344 -3.64 -35.84 13.14
N ASP A 345 -4.57 -36.58 13.71
CA ASP A 345 -4.47 -38.02 13.92
C ASP A 345 -5.65 -38.71 13.23
N PRO A 346 -5.44 -39.19 11.99
CA PRO A 346 -6.46 -39.93 11.25
C PRO A 346 -6.94 -41.19 11.98
N SER A 347 -6.09 -41.81 12.81
CA SER A 347 -6.40 -43.07 13.49
C SER A 347 -7.42 -42.90 14.61
N THR A 348 -7.46 -41.72 15.24
CA THR A 348 -8.48 -41.36 16.23
C THR A 348 -9.56 -40.45 15.65
N GLY A 349 -9.33 -39.88 14.46
CA GLY A 349 -10.23 -38.92 13.82
C GLY A 349 -10.16 -37.54 14.46
N ARG A 350 -9.03 -37.20 15.09
CA ARG A 350 -8.84 -35.95 15.85
C ARG A 350 -7.93 -34.99 15.12
N SER A 351 -8.20 -33.71 15.25
CA SER A 351 -7.31 -32.67 14.73
C SER A 351 -7.43 -31.39 15.54
N MET A 352 -6.35 -30.62 15.54
CA MET A 352 -6.29 -29.33 16.23
C MET A 352 -5.47 -28.32 15.45
N VAL A 353 -5.89 -27.07 15.51
CA VAL A 353 -5.07 -25.91 15.19
C VAL A 353 -5.04 -24.98 16.40
N VAL A 354 -3.91 -24.30 16.56
CA VAL A 354 -3.78 -23.14 17.42
C VAL A 354 -3.14 -22.01 16.63
N ARG A 355 -3.61 -20.77 16.82
CA ARG A 355 -2.93 -19.58 16.31
C ARG A 355 -2.75 -18.53 17.40
N TYR A 356 -1.60 -17.89 17.39
CA TYR A 356 -1.28 -16.71 18.20
C TYR A 356 -1.09 -15.55 17.25
N VAL A 357 -2.04 -14.62 17.25
CA VAL A 357 -2.13 -13.56 16.24
C VAL A 357 -1.89 -12.23 16.91
N LEU A 358 -0.96 -11.46 16.38
CA LEU A 358 -0.75 -10.06 16.72
C LEU A 358 -1.28 -9.23 15.56
N HIS A 359 -2.19 -8.30 15.83
CA HIS A 359 -2.71 -7.37 14.85
C HIS A 359 -2.62 -5.95 15.40
N ASN A 360 -1.68 -5.17 14.86
CA ASN A 360 -1.54 -3.75 15.16
C ASN A 360 -2.49 -2.93 14.28
N GLY A 361 -3.79 -3.03 14.53
CA GLY A 361 -4.80 -2.35 13.73
C GLY A 361 -4.69 -0.82 13.75
N ILE A 362 -5.34 -0.19 12.78
CA ILE A 362 -5.35 1.27 12.58
C ILE A 362 -6.03 1.99 13.74
N LEU A 363 -7.10 1.40 14.25
CA LEU A 363 -7.91 1.93 15.34
C LEU A 363 -7.49 1.22 16.64
N GLU A 364 -7.64 1.88 17.77
CA GLU A 364 -7.21 1.30 19.06
C GLU A 364 -7.96 -0.01 19.35
N GLU A 365 -9.24 -0.10 18.98
CA GLU A 365 -10.06 -1.30 19.09
C GLU A 365 -9.67 -2.44 18.13
N SER A 366 -8.91 -2.14 17.07
CA SER A 366 -8.35 -3.14 16.16
C SER A 366 -6.91 -3.51 16.51
N LYS A 367 -6.31 -2.89 17.53
CA LYS A 367 -5.06 -3.37 18.13
C LYS A 367 -5.34 -4.53 19.07
N VAL A 368 -5.25 -5.73 18.53
CA VAL A 368 -5.62 -6.95 19.25
C VAL A 368 -4.50 -7.98 19.20
N ALA A 369 -4.41 -8.73 20.28
CA ALA A 369 -3.73 -10.00 20.30
C ALA A 369 -4.80 -11.09 20.43
N GLU A 370 -4.72 -12.15 19.65
CA GLU A 370 -5.74 -13.19 19.61
C GLU A 370 -5.13 -14.57 19.78
N VAL A 371 -5.87 -15.45 20.46
CA VAL A 371 -5.56 -16.87 20.56
C VAL A 371 -6.72 -17.64 19.92
N TRP A 372 -6.41 -18.43 18.91
CA TRP A 372 -7.41 -19.20 18.18
C TRP A 372 -7.18 -20.67 18.50
N CYS A 373 -8.24 -21.42 18.75
CA CYS A 373 -8.18 -22.88 18.82
C CYS A 373 -9.36 -23.47 18.06
N GLY A 374 -9.05 -24.34 17.11
CA GLY A 374 -10.03 -25.22 16.48
C GLY A 374 -9.67 -26.65 16.82
N PHE A 375 -10.53 -27.36 17.56
CA PHE A 375 -10.36 -28.78 17.86
C PHE A 375 -11.54 -29.56 17.31
N ARG A 376 -11.25 -30.75 16.78
CA ARG A 376 -12.26 -31.69 16.31
C ARG A 376 -11.94 -33.10 16.78
N ASP A 377 -13.00 -33.81 17.19
CA ASP A 377 -13.06 -35.26 17.23
C ASP A 377 -14.21 -35.70 16.29
N ARG A 378 -13.89 -36.40 15.20
CA ARG A 378 -14.90 -36.91 14.25
C ARG A 378 -15.79 -37.99 14.86
N ARG A 379 -15.32 -38.69 15.90
CA ARG A 379 -16.08 -39.76 16.57
C ARG A 379 -17.01 -39.22 17.65
N ASP A 380 -16.78 -38.00 18.09
CA ASP A 380 -17.53 -37.34 19.16
C ASP A 380 -17.82 -35.88 18.77
N PRO A 381 -18.92 -35.63 18.03
CA PRO A 381 -19.28 -34.28 17.57
C PRO A 381 -19.49 -33.25 18.69
N ASP A 382 -19.81 -33.70 19.91
CA ASP A 382 -19.99 -32.83 21.07
C ASP A 382 -18.66 -32.25 21.56
N GLN A 383 -17.54 -32.87 21.20
CA GLN A 383 -16.18 -32.44 21.57
C GLN A 383 -15.53 -31.50 20.55
N GLN A 384 -16.30 -30.96 19.60
CA GLN A 384 -15.78 -30.01 18.62
C GLN A 384 -15.92 -28.57 19.12
N ILE A 385 -14.91 -27.73 18.85
CA ILE A 385 -14.88 -26.32 19.27
C ILE A 385 -14.07 -25.49 18.27
N ALA A 386 -14.49 -24.26 17.99
CA ALA A 386 -13.76 -23.30 17.17
C ALA A 386 -13.90 -21.90 17.78
N ILE A 387 -12.91 -21.48 18.57
CA ILE A 387 -12.93 -20.21 19.29
C ILE A 387 -11.76 -19.35 18.86
N ARG A 388 -12.05 -18.05 18.69
CA ARG A 388 -11.08 -16.97 18.60
C ARG A 388 -11.26 -16.04 19.79
N GLN A 389 -10.35 -16.16 20.76
CA GLN A 389 -10.34 -15.29 21.92
C GLN A 389 -9.49 -14.05 21.66
N ARG A 390 -10.08 -12.88 21.86
CA ARG A 390 -9.48 -11.57 21.62
C ARG A 390 -9.07 -10.90 22.92
N PHE A 391 -7.87 -10.36 22.93
CA PHE A 391 -7.30 -9.54 23.98
C PHE A 391 -6.86 -8.20 23.40
N PRO A 392 -6.87 -7.11 24.19
CA PRO A 392 -6.15 -5.90 23.83
C PRO A 392 -4.67 -6.23 23.55
N ILE A 393 -4.05 -5.58 22.56
CA ILE A 393 -2.68 -5.93 22.16
C ILE A 393 -1.65 -5.84 23.30
N GLY A 394 -1.87 -4.94 24.28
CA GLY A 394 -1.01 -4.82 25.46
C GLY A 394 -1.06 -6.01 26.42
N ARG A 395 -1.90 -7.01 26.18
CA ARG A 395 -1.88 -8.32 26.87
C ARG A 395 -0.94 -9.32 26.19
N ALA A 396 -0.25 -8.91 25.12
CA ALA A 396 0.81 -9.70 24.52
C ALA A 396 2.18 -9.32 25.12
N GLU A 397 2.96 -10.34 25.46
CA GLU A 397 4.35 -10.19 25.90
C GLU A 397 5.26 -10.87 24.88
N LEU A 398 6.27 -10.14 24.41
CA LEU A 398 7.16 -10.56 23.33
C LEU A 398 8.58 -10.64 23.85
N HIS A 399 9.16 -11.83 23.81
CA HIS A 399 10.59 -12.05 23.97
C HIS A 399 11.13 -12.55 22.64
N ASN A 400 11.96 -11.74 21.98
CA ASN A 400 12.47 -12.03 20.64
C ASN A 400 14.00 -12.02 20.62
N THR A 401 14.61 -12.72 21.58
CA THR A 401 16.05 -12.74 21.80
C THR A 401 16.49 -14.08 22.39
N PRO A 402 17.64 -14.62 21.95
CA PRO A 402 17.76 -15.58 20.84
C PRO A 402 16.69 -16.69 20.79
N GLU A 403 15.97 -16.96 21.87
CA GLU A 403 14.83 -17.87 21.93
C GLU A 403 13.53 -17.06 21.83
N LEU A 404 12.59 -17.49 20.99
CA LEU A 404 11.30 -16.81 20.87
C LEU A 404 10.39 -17.22 22.03
N ARG A 405 9.70 -16.23 22.61
CA ARG A 405 8.50 -16.45 23.43
C ARG A 405 7.46 -15.38 23.16
N LEU A 406 6.30 -15.81 22.67
CA LEU A 406 5.10 -14.99 22.49
C LEU A 406 4.06 -15.44 23.51
N THR A 407 3.64 -14.56 24.40
CA THR A 407 2.53 -14.80 25.32
C THR A 407 1.37 -13.88 24.95
N VAL A 408 0.14 -14.38 24.95
CA VAL A 408 -1.11 -13.62 24.74
C VAL A 408 -2.10 -14.05 25.82
N GLY A 409 -2.30 -13.19 26.82
CA GLY A 409 -3.10 -13.56 28.00
C GLY A 409 -2.52 -14.80 28.72
N PRO A 410 -3.30 -15.85 28.98
CA PRO A 410 -2.80 -17.07 29.63
C PRO A 410 -2.10 -18.07 28.68
N SER A 411 -2.03 -17.75 27.39
CA SER A 411 -1.59 -18.67 26.33
C SER A 411 -0.27 -18.21 25.71
N GLY A 412 0.49 -19.10 25.08
CA GLY A 412 1.70 -18.70 24.38
C GLY A 412 2.40 -19.78 23.58
N TYR A 413 3.42 -19.31 22.86
CA TYR A 413 4.25 -20.06 21.94
C TYR A 413 5.72 -19.79 22.23
N SER A 414 6.53 -20.84 22.27
CA SER A 414 8.00 -20.80 22.27
C SER A 414 8.56 -21.85 21.32
N ASP A 415 9.88 -21.83 21.14
CA ASP A 415 10.60 -22.75 20.24
C ASP A 415 10.34 -24.24 20.56
N ASP A 416 10.11 -24.56 21.83
CA ASP A 416 10.02 -25.90 22.39
C ASP A 416 8.68 -26.23 23.06
N ARG A 417 7.73 -25.28 23.12
CA ARG A 417 6.47 -25.46 23.85
C ARG A 417 5.36 -24.56 23.32
N ILE A 418 4.14 -25.09 23.33
CA ILE A 418 2.93 -24.30 23.17
C ILE A 418 1.96 -24.58 24.32
N TRP A 419 1.30 -23.54 24.82
CA TRP A 419 0.33 -23.66 25.90
C TRP A 419 -0.81 -22.68 25.71
N GLY A 420 -1.96 -22.96 26.30
CA GLY A 420 -3.02 -21.98 26.32
C GLY A 420 -4.37 -22.51 26.72
N THR A 421 -5.30 -21.59 26.80
CA THR A 421 -6.73 -21.85 26.96
C THR A 421 -7.51 -20.85 26.13
N VAL A 422 -8.62 -21.32 25.55
CA VAL A 422 -9.69 -20.45 25.06
C VAL A 422 -11.03 -20.95 25.57
N SER A 423 -11.88 -20.00 25.97
CA SER A 423 -13.20 -20.29 26.52
C SER A 423 -14.27 -19.43 25.85
N GLY A 424 -15.47 -20.01 25.72
CA GLY A 424 -16.63 -19.37 25.11
C GLY A 424 -17.93 -20.09 25.47
N PRO A 425 -19.06 -19.62 24.96
CA PRO A 425 -20.37 -20.24 25.18
C PRO A 425 -20.45 -21.73 24.83
N GLU A 426 -19.66 -22.21 23.88
CA GLU A 426 -19.63 -23.63 23.47
C GLU A 426 -18.77 -24.52 24.38
N GLY A 427 -18.03 -23.93 25.33
CA GLY A 427 -17.16 -24.64 26.26
C GLY A 427 -15.75 -24.04 26.33
N GLU A 428 -14.83 -24.81 26.89
CA GLU A 428 -13.41 -24.46 27.04
C GLU A 428 -12.52 -25.52 26.39
N VAL A 429 -11.41 -25.07 25.82
CA VAL A 429 -10.29 -25.93 25.42
C VAL A 429 -8.99 -25.36 25.96
N SER A 430 -8.16 -26.23 26.53
CA SER A 430 -6.82 -25.91 27.01
C SER A 430 -5.79 -26.93 26.54
N TRP A 431 -4.55 -26.50 26.38
CA TRP A 431 -3.46 -27.35 25.92
C TRP A 431 -2.14 -26.97 26.58
N ASP A 432 -1.27 -27.95 26.72
CA ASP A 432 0.12 -27.79 27.12
C ASP A 432 0.94 -28.88 26.44
N LEU A 433 1.73 -28.51 25.44
CA LEU A 433 2.43 -29.42 24.55
C LEU A 433 3.89 -29.00 24.39
N ALA A 434 4.80 -29.92 24.67
CA ALA A 434 6.19 -29.81 24.25
C ALA A 434 6.32 -30.07 22.74
N VAL A 435 7.21 -29.32 22.09
CA VAL A 435 7.48 -29.36 20.64
C VAL A 435 8.91 -29.84 20.43
N ASP A 436 9.07 -31.09 20.02
CA ASP A 436 10.36 -31.65 19.63
C ASP A 436 10.55 -31.47 18.11
N LYS A 437 11.55 -30.65 17.76
CA LYS A 437 11.88 -30.27 16.38
C LYS A 437 13.00 -31.11 15.77
N SER A 438 13.45 -32.19 16.41
CA SER A 438 14.56 -33.02 15.92
C SER A 438 14.33 -33.56 14.50
N ASP A 439 13.07 -33.89 14.19
CA ASP A 439 12.62 -34.42 12.89
C ASP A 439 12.05 -33.32 11.98
N GLY A 440 12.03 -32.06 12.45
CA GLY A 440 11.39 -30.94 11.79
C GLY A 440 12.13 -30.52 10.51
N VAL A 441 11.37 -30.31 9.42
CA VAL A 441 11.91 -29.75 8.17
C VAL A 441 11.41 -28.32 8.02
N ARG A 442 12.33 -27.34 8.01
CA ARG A 442 12.02 -25.92 7.80
C ARG A 442 11.74 -25.62 6.33
N VAL A 443 10.65 -24.90 6.07
CA VAL A 443 10.22 -24.55 4.72
C VAL A 443 9.93 -23.06 4.61
N ASP A 444 10.64 -22.37 3.72
CA ASP A 444 10.21 -21.09 3.17
C ASP A 444 9.19 -21.38 2.06
N ARG A 445 7.94 -20.92 2.23
CA ARG A 445 6.87 -21.20 1.26
C ARG A 445 6.84 -20.17 0.13
N ILE A 446 7.43 -19.00 0.32
CA ILE A 446 7.58 -17.98 -0.73
C ILE A 446 9.04 -17.53 -0.76
N PRO A 447 9.95 -18.38 -1.26
CA PRO A 447 11.36 -18.04 -1.36
C PRO A 447 11.55 -16.73 -2.12
N GLU A 448 12.53 -15.94 -1.67
CA GLU A 448 12.89 -14.63 -2.24
C GLU A 448 11.90 -13.50 -1.90
N ALA A 449 10.81 -13.76 -1.17
CA ALA A 449 9.85 -12.73 -0.74
C ALA A 449 10.51 -11.60 0.08
N ASP A 450 11.56 -11.90 0.86
CA ASP A 450 12.32 -10.93 1.68
C ASP A 450 12.93 -9.79 0.87
N ARG A 451 13.07 -9.95 -0.45
CA ARG A 451 13.53 -8.88 -1.35
C ARG A 451 12.44 -7.85 -1.66
N TYR A 452 11.19 -8.13 -1.30
CA TYR A 452 10.01 -7.35 -1.69
C TYR A 452 9.17 -6.98 -0.45
N PRO A 453 9.27 -5.73 0.06
CA PRO A 453 8.64 -5.31 1.32
C PRO A 453 7.12 -5.47 1.44
N LEU A 454 6.42 -5.68 0.31
CA LEU A 454 4.96 -5.81 0.24
C LEU A 454 4.49 -7.25 -0.04
N PHE A 455 5.41 -8.18 -0.27
CA PHE A 455 5.05 -9.58 -0.46
C PHE A 455 4.62 -10.20 0.87
N PRO A 456 3.63 -11.10 0.85
CA PRO A 456 3.33 -11.91 2.02
C PRO A 456 4.46 -12.90 2.25
N HIS A 457 4.67 -13.25 3.51
CA HIS A 457 5.65 -14.26 3.90
C HIS A 457 4.95 -15.39 4.62
N PHE A 458 5.33 -16.61 4.27
CA PHE A 458 4.81 -17.81 4.87
C PHE A 458 5.96 -18.76 5.12
N GLN A 459 6.18 -19.11 6.38
CA GLN A 459 7.24 -19.99 6.80
C GLN A 459 6.68 -21.15 7.63
N SER A 460 7.31 -22.32 7.50
CA SER A 460 7.20 -23.41 8.45
C SER A 460 8.51 -23.57 9.22
N ASN A 461 8.40 -23.51 10.55
CA ASN A 461 9.51 -23.71 11.48
C ASN A 461 9.84 -25.20 11.65
N GLY A 462 8.87 -26.07 11.37
CA GLY A 462 9.06 -27.49 11.21
C GLY A 462 7.78 -28.16 10.77
N VAL A 463 7.78 -28.74 9.57
CA VAL A 463 6.63 -29.44 9.00
C VAL A 463 6.39 -30.84 9.59
N ARG A 464 7.25 -31.30 10.50
CA ARG A 464 7.33 -32.69 11.00
C ARG A 464 7.71 -32.79 12.49
N ASN A 465 7.33 -31.79 13.27
CA ASN A 465 7.62 -31.77 14.69
C ASN A 465 6.86 -32.88 15.43
N ARG A 466 7.33 -33.20 16.63
CA ARG A 466 6.70 -34.17 17.54
C ARG A 466 6.12 -33.45 18.74
N LEU A 467 4.82 -33.57 18.92
CA LEU A 467 4.08 -32.94 20.01
C LEU A 467 3.81 -33.96 21.12
N THR A 468 4.14 -33.61 22.35
CA THR A 468 3.87 -34.45 23.54
C THR A 468 3.27 -33.60 24.65
N GLY A 469 2.18 -34.07 25.26
CA GLY A 469 1.51 -33.35 26.33
C GLY A 469 0.02 -33.66 26.38
N THR A 470 -0.81 -32.70 26.78
CA THR A 470 -2.25 -32.91 26.93
C THR A 470 -3.06 -31.77 26.31
N VAL A 471 -4.15 -32.14 25.65
CA VAL A 471 -5.23 -31.22 25.25
C VAL A 471 -6.48 -31.59 26.06
N THR A 472 -7.14 -30.62 26.67
CA THR A 472 -8.40 -30.83 27.40
C THR A 472 -9.51 -30.03 26.73
N VAL A 473 -10.58 -30.70 26.33
CA VAL A 473 -11.73 -30.09 25.64
C VAL A 473 -12.99 -30.40 26.43
N LYS A 474 -13.75 -29.38 26.83
CA LYS A 474 -15.00 -29.51 27.59
C LYS A 474 -14.87 -30.48 28.79
N GLY A 475 -13.74 -30.42 29.49
CA GLY A 475 -13.42 -31.26 30.65
C GLY A 475 -12.87 -32.66 30.36
N ARG A 476 -12.77 -33.07 29.09
CA ARG A 476 -12.20 -34.35 28.67
C ARG A 476 -10.75 -34.18 28.21
N SER A 477 -9.83 -34.96 28.77
CA SER A 477 -8.40 -34.89 28.43
C SER A 477 -8.01 -35.90 27.34
N TYR A 478 -7.13 -35.44 26.45
CA TYR A 478 -6.59 -36.14 25.30
C TYR A 478 -5.05 -36.06 25.37
N PRO A 479 -4.37 -37.11 25.85
CA PRO A 479 -2.91 -37.15 25.85
C PRO A 479 -2.40 -37.30 24.41
N LEU A 480 -1.29 -36.61 24.12
CA LEU A 480 -0.52 -36.75 22.88
C LEU A 480 0.85 -37.31 23.20
N GLU A 481 1.25 -38.35 22.48
CA GLU A 481 2.56 -38.99 22.59
C GLU A 481 3.26 -38.94 21.25
N ARG A 482 4.26 -38.07 21.11
CA ARG A 482 5.03 -37.86 19.87
C ARG A 482 4.15 -37.69 18.61
N GLN A 483 3.00 -37.03 18.77
CA GLN A 483 2.06 -36.75 17.70
C GLN A 483 2.75 -35.91 16.62
N LEU A 484 2.63 -36.29 15.35
CA LEU A 484 3.15 -35.49 14.25
C LEU A 484 2.38 -34.18 14.17
N GLY A 485 3.11 -33.06 14.12
CA GLY A 485 2.56 -31.73 13.98
C GLY A 485 3.44 -30.82 13.13
N SER A 486 2.88 -29.68 12.76
CA SER A 486 3.55 -28.64 11.98
C SER A 486 3.37 -27.29 12.66
N ASP A 487 4.45 -26.49 12.67
CA ASP A 487 4.42 -25.11 13.14
C ASP A 487 5.07 -24.14 12.16
N GLY A 488 4.78 -22.86 12.37
CA GLY A 488 5.36 -21.78 11.60
C GLY A 488 4.67 -20.45 11.87
N HIS A 489 4.96 -19.49 11.01
CA HIS A 489 4.36 -18.16 11.07
C HIS A 489 4.22 -17.53 9.69
N TYR A 490 3.34 -16.55 9.61
CA TYR A 490 3.14 -15.75 8.41
C TYR A 490 2.84 -14.31 8.77
N TRP A 491 3.27 -13.39 7.91
CA TRP A 491 3.05 -11.95 8.05
C TRP A 491 2.84 -11.29 6.70
N ASN A 492 2.41 -10.02 6.73
CA ASN A 492 2.21 -9.18 5.53
C ASN A 492 1.14 -9.70 4.55
N THR A 493 0.14 -10.44 5.03
CA THR A 493 -0.92 -11.06 4.20
C THR A 493 -2.04 -10.09 3.78
N ARG A 494 -2.07 -8.86 4.32
CA ARG A 494 -3.15 -7.88 4.10
C ARG A 494 -3.34 -7.44 2.65
N HIS A 495 -2.30 -7.59 1.83
CA HIS A 495 -2.33 -7.21 0.41
C HIS A 495 -2.95 -8.29 -0.48
N LEU A 496 -3.29 -9.46 0.08
CA LEU A 496 -3.91 -10.54 -0.66
C LEU A 496 -5.42 -10.35 -0.78
N ARG A 497 -5.93 -10.53 -2.00
CA ARG A 497 -7.37 -10.64 -2.29
C ARG A 497 -7.89 -12.08 -2.22
N GLY A 498 -6.98 -13.04 -2.07
CA GLY A 498 -7.29 -14.43 -1.80
C GLY A 498 -6.03 -15.28 -1.75
N TRP A 499 -6.13 -16.45 -1.14
CA TRP A 499 -5.06 -17.44 -1.14
C TRP A 499 -5.63 -18.85 -1.01
N ALA A 500 -4.81 -19.84 -1.33
CA ALA A 500 -5.05 -21.23 -0.99
C ALA A 500 -3.75 -21.78 -0.38
N TRP A 501 -3.85 -22.60 0.64
CA TRP A 501 -2.70 -23.24 1.28
C TRP A 501 -3.02 -24.69 1.58
N ALA A 502 -2.08 -25.58 1.28
CA ALA A 502 -2.17 -26.99 1.58
C ALA A 502 -0.85 -27.52 2.12
N HIS A 503 -0.94 -28.35 3.16
CA HIS A 503 0.20 -28.96 3.82
C HIS A 503 -0.09 -30.43 4.14
N CYS A 504 0.88 -31.32 3.89
CA CYS A 504 0.84 -32.69 4.36
C CYS A 504 2.27 -33.26 4.55
N ALA A 505 2.49 -33.96 5.65
CA ALA A 505 3.72 -34.71 5.93
C ALA A 505 3.46 -36.15 6.45
N ALA A 506 2.23 -36.64 6.30
CA ALA A 506 1.78 -37.95 6.78
C ALA A 506 1.11 -38.75 5.66
N PHE A 507 1.89 -39.11 4.64
CA PHE A 507 1.42 -39.95 3.54
C PHE A 507 1.49 -41.44 3.90
N GLU A 508 0.49 -42.19 3.46
CA GLU A 508 0.43 -43.62 3.70
C GLU A 508 1.58 -44.34 3.00
N GLY A 509 2.36 -45.11 3.78
CA GLY A 509 3.50 -45.88 3.27
C GLY A 509 4.70 -45.03 2.83
N ASP A 510 4.68 -43.71 3.05
CA ASP A 510 5.77 -42.82 2.67
C ASP A 510 5.98 -41.78 3.76
N ALA A 511 6.81 -42.18 4.72
CA ALA A 511 7.16 -41.32 5.83
C ALA A 511 8.04 -40.14 5.40
N ASP A 512 8.58 -40.08 4.17
CA ASP A 512 9.53 -39.04 3.75
C ASP A 512 8.88 -37.93 2.91
N LEU A 513 7.73 -38.22 2.29
CA LEU A 513 7.04 -37.25 1.46
C LEU A 513 6.47 -36.09 2.28
N VAL A 514 6.85 -34.88 1.92
CA VAL A 514 6.25 -33.62 2.41
C VAL A 514 5.77 -32.82 1.21
N VAL A 515 4.57 -32.27 1.31
CA VAL A 515 4.01 -31.32 0.34
C VAL A 515 3.55 -30.06 1.06
N GLU A 516 4.06 -28.93 0.59
CA GLU A 516 3.67 -27.57 0.97
C GLU A 516 3.31 -26.81 -0.30
N GLY A 517 2.08 -26.33 -0.41
CA GLY A 517 1.61 -25.53 -1.53
C GLY A 517 0.95 -24.25 -1.04
N ILE A 518 1.25 -23.12 -1.67
CA ILE A 518 0.55 -21.86 -1.45
C ILE A 518 0.24 -21.16 -2.78
N GLY A 519 -1.03 -20.87 -3.03
CA GLY A 519 -1.50 -20.02 -4.11
C GLY A 519 -1.83 -18.63 -3.57
N THR A 520 -1.26 -17.56 -4.09
CA THR A 520 -1.56 -16.19 -3.67
C THR A 520 -2.15 -15.36 -4.82
N ARG A 521 -3.18 -14.56 -4.51
CA ARG A 521 -3.81 -13.58 -5.42
C ARG A 521 -3.71 -12.18 -4.83
N PHE A 522 -3.06 -11.29 -5.56
CA PHE A 522 -2.87 -9.89 -5.16
C PHE A 522 -4.01 -8.97 -5.61
N ASN A 523 -4.74 -9.35 -6.66
CA ASN A 523 -5.93 -8.64 -7.14
C ASN A 523 -6.89 -9.63 -7.83
N ASP A 524 -8.08 -9.14 -8.19
CA ASP A 524 -9.16 -9.97 -8.74
C ASP A 524 -8.90 -10.42 -10.20
N TRP A 525 -7.91 -9.85 -10.88
CA TRP A 525 -7.62 -10.06 -12.31
C TRP A 525 -6.33 -10.84 -12.57
N ALA A 526 -5.41 -10.87 -11.60
CA ALA A 526 -4.13 -11.54 -11.71
C ALA A 526 -4.28 -13.05 -11.56
N GLN A 527 -3.49 -13.79 -12.33
CA GLN A 527 -3.36 -15.23 -12.14
C GLN A 527 -2.79 -15.53 -10.74
N THR A 528 -3.26 -16.63 -10.13
CA THR A 528 -2.70 -17.12 -8.87
C THR A 528 -1.22 -17.44 -9.03
N THR A 529 -0.38 -16.80 -8.23
CA THR A 529 1.03 -17.22 -8.15
C THR A 529 1.10 -18.43 -7.23
N THR A 530 1.59 -19.55 -7.74
CA THR A 530 1.53 -20.84 -7.05
C THR A 530 2.93 -21.25 -6.64
N TRP A 531 3.17 -21.39 -5.35
CA TRP A 531 4.47 -21.69 -4.76
C TRP A 531 4.41 -23.04 -4.06
N ILE A 532 5.41 -23.86 -4.30
CA ILE A 532 5.40 -25.26 -3.87
C ILE A 532 6.77 -25.63 -3.32
N THR A 533 6.77 -26.34 -2.19
CA THR A 533 7.91 -27.12 -1.70
C THR A 533 7.50 -28.59 -1.54
N ILE A 534 8.24 -29.48 -2.17
CA ILE A 534 8.10 -30.94 -2.03
C ILE A 534 9.41 -31.50 -1.51
N VAL A 535 9.35 -32.34 -0.50
CA VAL A 535 10.47 -33.18 -0.08
C VAL A 535 10.11 -34.61 -0.43
N TRP A 536 10.91 -35.27 -1.26
CA TRP A 536 10.65 -36.64 -1.70
C TRP A 536 11.97 -37.37 -1.92
N ARG A 537 12.13 -38.54 -1.29
CA ARG A 537 13.35 -39.38 -1.38
C ARG A 537 14.65 -38.61 -1.10
N GLY A 538 14.63 -37.74 -0.09
CA GLY A 538 15.77 -36.90 0.29
C GLY A 538 16.03 -35.71 -0.64
N GLN A 539 15.31 -35.57 -1.75
CA GLN A 539 15.39 -34.40 -2.63
C GLN A 539 14.35 -33.36 -2.22
N ARG A 540 14.78 -32.11 -2.09
CA ARG A 540 13.91 -30.95 -1.91
C ARG A 540 13.72 -30.23 -3.24
N ILE A 541 12.47 -30.03 -3.63
CA ILE A 541 12.06 -29.26 -4.80
C ILE A 541 11.30 -28.05 -4.27
N THR A 542 11.86 -26.87 -4.43
CA THR A 542 11.26 -25.62 -3.94
C THR A 542 11.15 -24.65 -5.13
N SER A 543 10.00 -23.97 -5.21
CA SER A 543 9.71 -22.99 -6.27
C SER A 543 10.55 -21.73 -6.11
N SER A 544 11.12 -21.25 -7.21
CA SER A 544 11.61 -19.87 -7.34
C SER A 544 10.48 -18.91 -7.72
N LEU A 545 10.74 -17.60 -7.70
CA LEU A 545 9.81 -16.60 -8.21
C LEU A 545 9.41 -16.87 -9.68
N VAL A 546 10.36 -17.30 -10.51
CA VAL A 546 10.10 -17.64 -11.93
C VAL A 546 9.19 -18.86 -12.04
N ASP A 547 9.42 -19.89 -11.21
CA ASP A 547 8.57 -21.08 -11.16
C ASP A 547 7.12 -20.71 -10.83
N ALA A 548 6.93 -19.88 -9.80
CA ALA A 548 5.62 -19.49 -9.33
C ALA A 548 4.82 -18.62 -10.32
N LEU A 549 5.51 -17.82 -11.15
CA LEU A 549 4.89 -16.93 -12.13
C LEU A 549 4.59 -17.62 -13.46
N TYR A 550 5.43 -18.55 -13.91
CA TYR A 550 5.38 -19.04 -15.30
C TYR A 550 5.13 -20.54 -15.44
N PHE A 551 5.64 -21.36 -14.52
CA PHE A 551 5.70 -22.82 -14.70
C PHE A 551 4.70 -23.57 -13.83
N ASN A 552 4.55 -23.19 -12.57
CA ASN A 552 3.59 -23.81 -11.68
C ASN A 552 2.16 -23.53 -12.15
N ARG A 553 1.29 -24.53 -12.01
CA ARG A 553 -0.10 -24.45 -12.46
C ARG A 553 -1.04 -24.72 -11.32
N GLU A 554 -1.96 -23.78 -11.08
CA GLU A 554 -3.21 -24.06 -10.39
C GLU A 554 -4.13 -24.81 -11.38
N LEU A 555 -4.57 -26.00 -11.01
CA LEU A 555 -5.39 -26.90 -11.85
C LEU A 555 -6.87 -26.78 -11.53
N ASP A 556 -7.19 -26.70 -10.23
CA ASP A 556 -8.53 -26.50 -9.70
C ASP A 556 -8.44 -25.59 -8.47
N ALA A 557 -9.42 -24.72 -8.28
CA ALA A 557 -9.42 -23.65 -7.28
C ALA A 557 -10.79 -23.49 -6.63
N GLY A 558 -11.33 -24.57 -6.09
CA GLY A 558 -12.61 -24.61 -5.40
C GLY A 558 -12.54 -24.16 -3.93
N LEU A 559 -13.71 -24.14 -3.28
CA LEU A 559 -13.83 -23.86 -1.83
C LEU A 559 -13.64 -25.12 -0.96
N THR A 560 -13.70 -26.31 -1.57
CA THR A 560 -13.55 -27.62 -0.90
C THR A 560 -12.43 -28.47 -1.51
N ALA A 561 -11.78 -27.97 -2.56
CA ALA A 561 -10.70 -28.65 -3.25
C ALA A 561 -9.71 -27.66 -3.84
N TRP A 562 -8.45 -28.05 -3.89
CA TRP A 562 -7.40 -27.31 -4.60
C TRP A 562 -6.45 -28.28 -5.28
N GLY A 563 -6.21 -28.04 -6.57
CA GLY A 563 -5.32 -28.84 -7.40
C GLY A 563 -4.17 -27.99 -7.90
N PHE A 564 -2.94 -28.49 -7.84
CA PHE A 564 -1.77 -27.80 -8.35
C PHE A 564 -0.71 -28.77 -8.88
N ALA A 565 0.08 -28.32 -9.84
CA ALA A 565 1.18 -29.09 -10.39
C ALA A 565 2.50 -28.30 -10.44
N VAL A 566 3.59 -29.03 -10.21
CA VAL A 566 4.97 -28.56 -10.38
C VAL A 566 5.73 -29.50 -11.29
N GLU A 567 6.52 -28.94 -12.20
CA GLU A 567 7.43 -29.66 -13.09
C GLU A 567 8.88 -29.27 -12.75
N ARG A 568 9.77 -30.25 -12.56
CA ARG A 568 11.21 -30.04 -12.33
C ARG A 568 12.02 -31.06 -13.10
N GLY A 569 12.65 -30.61 -14.19
CA GLY A 569 13.39 -31.50 -15.08
C GLY A 569 12.47 -32.55 -15.74
N ASP A 570 12.73 -33.82 -15.48
CA ASP A 570 11.92 -34.95 -15.96
C ASP A 570 10.83 -35.38 -14.97
N LEU A 571 10.62 -34.67 -13.85
CA LEU A 571 9.60 -35.01 -12.85
C LEU A 571 8.45 -34.02 -12.85
N ARG A 572 7.23 -34.53 -12.64
CA ARG A 572 6.02 -33.75 -12.38
C ARG A 572 5.31 -34.30 -11.15
N PHE A 573 4.89 -33.39 -10.27
CA PHE A 573 4.05 -33.70 -9.12
C PHE A 573 2.72 -33.00 -9.31
N THR A 574 1.65 -33.79 -9.34
CA THR A 574 0.27 -33.30 -9.46
C THR A 574 -0.41 -33.57 -8.12
N CYS A 575 -0.69 -32.50 -7.37
CA CYS A 575 -1.25 -32.55 -6.04
C CYS A 575 -2.72 -32.16 -6.07
N HIS A 576 -3.55 -32.92 -5.38
CA HIS A 576 -4.96 -32.61 -5.16
C HIS A 576 -5.25 -32.73 -3.68
N VAL A 577 -5.75 -31.65 -3.08
CA VAL A 577 -6.25 -31.65 -1.71
C VAL A 577 -7.76 -31.43 -1.72
N THR A 578 -8.47 -32.16 -0.87
CA THR A 578 -9.93 -32.09 -0.76
C THR A 578 -10.36 -32.15 0.70
N ALA A 579 -11.32 -31.31 1.07
CA ALA A 579 -11.97 -31.39 2.37
C ALA A 579 -13.49 -31.17 2.22
N PRO A 580 -14.31 -32.07 2.78
CA PRO A 580 -15.76 -31.88 2.85
C PRO A 580 -16.12 -30.58 3.58
N ALA A 581 -17.21 -29.92 3.17
CA ALA A 581 -17.64 -28.65 3.79
C ALA A 581 -18.03 -28.81 5.27
N GLU A 582 -18.60 -29.96 5.65
CA GLU A 582 -18.87 -30.36 7.03
C GLU A 582 -17.60 -30.46 7.89
N ASP A 583 -16.46 -30.70 7.25
CA ASP A 583 -15.17 -30.76 7.88
C ASP A 583 -14.43 -29.42 7.89
N MET A 584 -15.04 -28.33 7.42
CA MET A 584 -14.41 -27.01 7.42
C MET A 584 -14.92 -26.13 8.56
N ASN A 585 -14.06 -25.26 9.05
CA ASN A 585 -14.42 -24.11 9.84
C ASN A 585 -14.34 -22.87 8.96
N LEU A 586 -15.28 -21.95 9.14
CA LEU A 586 -15.32 -20.67 8.46
C LEU A 586 -14.72 -19.58 9.35
N LEU A 587 -13.91 -18.72 8.75
CA LEU A 587 -13.49 -17.46 9.31
C LEU A 587 -13.90 -16.32 8.37
N VAL A 588 -14.48 -15.28 8.95
CA VAL A 588 -14.96 -14.11 8.22
C VAL A 588 -14.02 -12.94 8.48
N HIS A 589 -13.46 -12.39 7.41
CA HIS A 589 -12.61 -11.21 7.39
C HIS A 589 -13.38 -10.05 6.75
N PRO A 590 -13.85 -9.07 7.53
CA PRO A 590 -14.46 -7.88 6.95
C PRO A 590 -13.39 -7.09 6.18
N LEU A 591 -13.76 -6.60 4.99
CA LEU A 591 -13.02 -5.62 4.20
C LEU A 591 -13.77 -4.27 4.24
N PRO A 592 -13.16 -3.17 3.78
CA PRO A 592 -13.89 -1.93 3.49
C PRO A 592 -15.05 -2.15 2.50
N ASP A 593 -16.04 -1.24 2.50
CA ASP A 593 -17.20 -1.24 1.57
C ASP A 593 -18.17 -2.44 1.68
N ASP A 594 -18.33 -3.01 2.88
CA ASP A 594 -19.16 -4.22 3.12
C ASP A 594 -18.74 -5.45 2.28
N GLU A 595 -17.49 -5.47 1.79
CA GLU A 595 -16.88 -6.67 1.24
C GLU A 595 -16.39 -7.60 2.36
N TYR A 596 -16.29 -8.89 2.07
CA TYR A 596 -15.79 -9.89 3.01
C TYR A 596 -14.86 -10.87 2.29
N LEU A 597 -13.80 -11.28 2.98
CA LEU A 597 -13.08 -12.50 2.65
C LEU A 597 -13.52 -13.61 3.59
N TYR A 598 -13.73 -14.78 3.02
CA TYR A 598 -14.14 -15.99 3.71
C TYR A 598 -13.01 -16.98 3.61
N THR A 599 -12.50 -17.39 4.76
CA THR A 599 -11.45 -18.40 4.87
C THR A 599 -12.07 -19.70 5.35
N HIS A 600 -12.03 -20.73 4.50
CA HIS A 600 -12.49 -22.08 4.80
C HIS A 600 -11.29 -22.94 5.15
N ILE A 601 -11.31 -23.56 6.33
CA ILE A 601 -10.14 -24.26 6.87
C ILE A 601 -10.51 -25.67 7.33
N SER A 602 -9.74 -26.66 6.87
CA SER A 602 -9.76 -28.03 7.38
C SER A 602 -8.35 -28.45 7.80
N TYR A 603 -8.26 -29.12 8.94
CA TYR A 603 -7.01 -29.71 9.46
C TYR A 603 -7.00 -31.23 9.34
N SER A 604 -8.00 -31.80 8.66
CA SER A 604 -8.15 -33.24 8.43
C SER A 604 -8.62 -33.51 7.00
N ALA A 605 -8.00 -32.81 6.06
CA ALA A 605 -8.23 -32.95 4.63
C ALA A 605 -7.56 -34.22 4.09
N ASP A 606 -8.01 -34.65 2.91
CA ASP A 606 -7.36 -35.69 2.14
C ASP A 606 -6.44 -35.05 1.10
N MET A 607 -5.27 -35.66 0.88
CA MET A 607 -4.35 -35.23 -0.18
C MET A 607 -3.90 -36.43 -1.01
N ARG A 608 -3.93 -36.27 -2.34
CA ARG A 608 -3.33 -37.19 -3.29
C ARG A 608 -2.23 -36.49 -4.06
N VAL A 609 -1.11 -37.18 -4.24
CA VAL A 609 0.03 -36.72 -5.03
C VAL A 609 0.32 -37.78 -6.09
N ASP A 610 0.16 -37.42 -7.35
CA ASP A 610 0.57 -38.24 -8.48
C ASP A 610 1.95 -37.77 -8.95
N ILE A 611 2.89 -38.73 -9.04
CA ILE A 611 4.27 -38.48 -9.45
C ILE A 611 4.45 -39.07 -10.84
N GLU A 612 4.89 -38.22 -11.77
CA GLU A 612 5.04 -38.57 -13.17
C GLU A 612 6.46 -38.28 -13.65
N ARG A 613 6.95 -39.08 -14.59
CA ARG A 613 8.26 -38.90 -15.22
C ARG A 613 8.11 -38.67 -16.73
N LYS A 614 8.89 -37.75 -17.27
CA LYS A 614 8.93 -37.43 -18.69
C LYS A 614 9.80 -38.43 -19.44
N ALA A 615 9.23 -39.15 -20.39
CA ALA A 615 9.95 -40.04 -21.30
C ALA A 615 9.36 -39.95 -22.71
N GLY A 616 10.20 -39.70 -23.72
CA GLY A 616 9.77 -39.55 -25.12
C GLY A 616 8.81 -38.37 -25.34
N GLY A 617 8.96 -37.28 -24.57
CA GLY A 617 8.09 -36.10 -24.66
C GLY A 617 6.71 -36.25 -24.00
N ARG A 618 6.39 -37.42 -23.41
CA ARG A 618 5.14 -37.69 -22.69
C ARG A 618 5.40 -37.91 -21.20
N TRP A 619 4.40 -37.59 -20.39
CA TRP A 619 4.41 -37.84 -18.95
C TRP A 619 3.83 -39.21 -18.65
N TRP A 620 4.52 -39.98 -17.82
CA TRP A 620 4.10 -41.30 -17.39
C TRP A 620 4.02 -41.34 -15.87
N LYS A 621 2.87 -41.74 -15.32
CA LYS A 621 2.72 -41.92 -13.88
C LYS A 621 3.64 -43.03 -13.39
N VAL A 622 4.56 -42.67 -12.51
CA VAL A 622 5.53 -43.59 -11.90
C VAL A 622 5.19 -43.90 -10.45
N ASP A 623 4.43 -43.03 -9.79
CA ASP A 623 4.03 -43.24 -8.40
C ASP A 623 2.75 -42.48 -8.02
N SER A 624 2.15 -42.86 -6.89
CA SER A 624 1.00 -42.20 -6.29
C SER A 624 1.04 -42.31 -4.77
N ARG A 625 0.78 -41.22 -4.07
CA ARG A 625 0.67 -41.19 -2.61
C ARG A 625 -0.65 -40.59 -2.19
N VAL A 626 -1.19 -41.09 -1.09
CA VAL A 626 -2.44 -40.62 -0.51
C VAL A 626 -2.23 -40.41 0.98
N ALA A 627 -2.79 -39.33 1.49
CA ALA A 627 -2.93 -39.05 2.91
C ALA A 627 -4.42 -38.85 3.17
N ARG A 628 -5.02 -39.69 4.01
CA ARG A 628 -6.45 -39.58 4.36
C ARG A 628 -6.60 -38.96 5.73
N GLY A 629 -7.31 -37.85 5.82
CA GLY A 629 -7.57 -37.13 7.05
C GLY A 629 -6.35 -36.50 7.71
N ALA A 630 -5.21 -36.46 7.02
CA ALA A 630 -3.92 -36.06 7.59
C ALA A 630 -3.42 -34.70 7.06
N ALA A 631 -4.00 -34.19 5.97
CA ALA A 631 -3.60 -32.94 5.36
C ALA A 631 -4.31 -31.74 6.01
N SER A 632 -3.67 -30.57 5.91
CA SER A 632 -4.30 -29.28 6.17
C SER A 632 -4.61 -28.59 4.86
N PHE A 633 -5.77 -27.95 4.80
CA PHE A 633 -6.24 -27.19 3.65
C PHE A 633 -6.92 -25.91 4.11
N GLU A 634 -6.48 -24.79 3.57
CA GLU A 634 -7.08 -23.47 3.78
C GLU A 634 -7.32 -22.80 2.43
N VAL A 635 -8.47 -22.16 2.28
CA VAL A 635 -8.75 -21.34 1.11
C VAL A 635 -9.49 -20.08 1.49
N THR A 636 -8.99 -18.94 1.01
CA THR A 636 -9.60 -17.62 1.21
C THR A 636 -10.08 -17.04 -0.12
N ARG A 637 -11.36 -16.67 -0.17
CA ARG A 637 -12.03 -16.08 -1.34
C ARG A 637 -13.06 -15.04 -0.92
N LYS A 638 -13.52 -14.21 -1.86
CA LYS A 638 -14.70 -13.32 -1.67
C LYS A 638 -16.03 -14.09 -1.58
N THR A 639 -16.03 -15.39 -1.90
CA THR A 639 -17.23 -16.23 -1.92
C THR A 639 -17.31 -17.09 -0.66
N ARG A 640 -18.43 -17.03 0.05
CA ARG A 640 -18.75 -17.92 1.17
C ARG A 640 -19.31 -19.24 0.65
N ASN A 641 -18.76 -20.37 1.10
CA ASN A 641 -19.41 -21.67 0.95
C ASN A 641 -20.57 -21.79 1.97
N PRO A 642 -21.85 -21.86 1.55
CA PRO A 642 -22.98 -21.96 2.47
C PRO A 642 -23.08 -23.32 3.20
N GLU A 643 -22.41 -24.36 2.71
CA GLU A 643 -22.39 -25.69 3.33
C GLU A 643 -21.49 -25.75 4.56
N VAL A 644 -20.55 -24.81 4.69
CA VAL A 644 -19.69 -24.68 5.87
C VAL A 644 -20.46 -23.96 6.97
N ARG A 645 -21.00 -24.75 7.90
CA ARG A 645 -21.93 -24.26 8.94
C ARG A 645 -21.23 -23.76 10.20
N ARG A 646 -20.02 -24.20 10.49
CA ARG A 646 -19.30 -23.82 11.71
C ARG A 646 -18.39 -22.63 11.46
N GLU A 647 -18.54 -21.59 12.25
CA GLU A 647 -17.72 -20.39 12.22
C GLU A 647 -16.88 -20.29 13.49
N PHE A 648 -15.69 -19.70 13.41
CA PHE A 648 -14.91 -19.37 14.59
C PHE A 648 -15.66 -18.35 15.46
N GLN A 649 -16.05 -18.77 16.66
CA GLN A 649 -16.71 -17.91 17.62
C GLN A 649 -15.75 -16.86 18.15
N VAL A 650 -16.09 -15.58 18.00
CA VAL A 650 -15.29 -14.47 18.51
C VAL A 650 -15.68 -14.16 19.95
N VAL A 651 -14.76 -14.37 20.90
CA VAL A 651 -14.96 -14.06 22.31
C VAL A 651 -14.00 -12.95 22.72
N ARG A 652 -14.51 -11.88 23.34
CA ARG A 652 -13.65 -10.84 23.93
C ARG A 652 -13.35 -11.21 25.37
N ALA A 653 -12.06 -11.35 25.70
CA ALA A 653 -11.64 -11.47 27.08
C ALA A 653 -11.91 -10.13 27.80
N ARG A 654 -12.42 -10.20 29.04
CA ARG A 654 -12.63 -9.03 29.89
C ARG A 654 -11.33 -8.53 30.49
#